data_AF-Q6MSJ7-F1
#
_entry.id   AF-Q6MSJ7-F1
#
_cell.length_a   1.000
_cell.length_b   1.000
_cell.length_c   1.000
_cell.angle_alpha   90.00
_cell.angle_beta   90.00
_cell.angle_gamma   90.00
#
_symmetry.space_group_name_H-M   'P 1'
#
loop_
_entity.id
_entity.type
_entity.pdbx_description
1 polymer ?
#
loop_
_entity_poly.entity_id
_entity_poly.type
_entity_poly.pdbx_seq_one_letter_code
_entity_poly.pdbx_strand_id
1 'polypeptide(L)'
;MFKSKKLIIPLLTTLAVVPSLVVVSCKNPLFNQSLSEKIYLNYNLQTEKDKQEFENYNQINMLSEINQYFTKHDHNKDLVKFTTDGASGDTVEFNNIMKNNYASKYIKFDQDKFKEIIKKEFNLSDSFLKRLEFEVDYNNISRDYGNNFDVIFPIRVKLPLVSHNNFKYQQGLFIEQTFKFRIKNVKASGSEKIDVSKIKDIYNELVKLKDKNNFTASVKTVTEETKKLVDEWGIHELNSTQLSSIFDIKTEEFDNLIKDKKEVEHKVTITDVDLSDPSLAINEGLLKLRLGVKIKGKETETGVNVWIKFNFDQKDTFWKELKISESIKVNTVKFSETNTDFTKLMNDNLIIKSKSKFIKNIKLSSIDKTTDYRNSGVLLEVLTNESKDNVIKLHKKPGVGKYTDLYSADFTKNNIHAPNFATEKLTQENLKSINKDFFRQFDSELFSGGYARSRGFYSEKVKSPKFMHIGEDYIANDFQAVLMPYDGEIIAAYELSTNVPFAGVGTVLVAKVPITSLPWSPKQKEIELNDNKTHIYISFLHLDAQRTLNNDKLGWVAETAKLKKDKTVKVVKSVTPSTPKKVSKGTVIGYLGDHSSNGGWMSHAHINLYTNRPNYLSENYFSSKTIRAQLDDKRAKGYKSSVSNNDFSAIGNIGVERKIDTKIYQVDPKTGIEDKQKAISDEIPLYFNGLSMLGFEKTKGYANPNLMYKLRDERTVSFSVKEVNKL
;
A
#
# COMPACT_ATOMS: atom_id res chain seq x y z
N MET A 1 -44.54 69.54 -45.26
CA MET A 1 -43.71 69.59 -46.49
C MET A 1 -42.37 70.23 -46.11
N PHE A 2 -41.24 69.57 -46.45
CA PHE A 2 -39.81 69.92 -46.25
C PHE A 2 -39.30 70.13 -44.80
N LYS A 3 -38.53 69.22 -44.17
CA LYS A 3 -37.15 68.68 -44.35
C LYS A 3 -35.99 69.53 -43.77
N SER A 4 -35.36 68.95 -42.73
CA SER A 4 -33.91 68.79 -42.45
C SER A 4 -33.12 70.00 -41.89
N LYS A 5 -32.39 69.89 -40.76
CA LYS A 5 -31.11 69.14 -40.64
C LYS A 5 -30.82 68.68 -39.19
N LYS A 6 -30.06 67.58 -39.11
CA LYS A 6 -29.65 66.81 -37.93
C LYS A 6 -28.36 67.34 -37.29
N LEU A 7 -28.20 67.12 -35.98
CA LEU A 7 -26.97 66.55 -35.40
C LEU A 7 -27.32 65.83 -34.09
N ILE A 8 -26.99 64.54 -34.00
CA ILE A 8 -27.15 63.68 -32.82
C ILE A 8 -25.74 63.18 -32.45
N ILE A 9 -25.35 63.36 -31.20
CA ILE A 9 -24.17 62.73 -30.59
C ILE A 9 -24.67 61.51 -29.80
N PRO A 10 -24.21 60.28 -30.08
CA PRO A 10 -24.40 59.15 -29.18
C PRO A 10 -23.14 58.90 -28.34
N LEU A 11 -23.32 58.73 -27.03
CA LEU A 11 -22.34 58.06 -26.17
C LEU A 11 -22.26 56.58 -26.56
N LEU A 12 -21.05 56.10 -26.84
CA LEU A 12 -20.73 54.67 -26.96
C LEU A 12 -20.66 54.04 -25.57
N THR A 13 -21.61 53.18 -25.24
CA THR A 13 -21.45 52.10 -24.25
C THR A 13 -21.18 50.80 -25.00
N THR A 14 -19.98 50.26 -24.83
CA THR A 14 -19.60 48.92 -25.30
C THR A 14 -20.30 47.85 -24.46
N LEU A 15 -21.30 47.18 -25.05
CA LEU A 15 -21.79 45.89 -24.55
C LEU A 15 -20.71 44.83 -24.83
N ALA A 16 -20.07 44.33 -23.78
CA ALA A 16 -19.35 43.07 -23.83
C ALA A 16 -20.38 41.94 -23.85
N VAL A 17 -20.53 41.30 -25.01
CA VAL A 17 -21.30 40.06 -25.17
C VAL A 17 -20.47 38.93 -24.55
N VAL A 18 -20.82 38.53 -23.32
CA VAL A 18 -20.39 37.25 -22.76
C VAL A 18 -21.31 36.18 -23.34
N PRO A 19 -20.79 35.13 -24.01
CA PRO A 19 -21.61 33.98 -24.35
C PRO A 19 -21.84 33.19 -23.07
N SER A 20 -22.97 33.45 -22.41
CA SER A 20 -23.52 32.53 -21.42
C SER A 20 -23.97 31.28 -22.17
N LEU A 21 -23.06 30.33 -22.34
CA LEU A 21 -23.40 28.92 -22.54
C LEU A 21 -24.06 28.44 -21.26
N VAL A 22 -25.38 28.67 -21.17
CA VAL A 22 -26.26 27.95 -20.27
C VAL A 22 -26.26 26.51 -20.76
N VAL A 23 -25.32 25.71 -20.25
CA VAL A 23 -25.48 24.26 -20.29
C VAL A 23 -26.63 23.97 -19.35
N VAL A 24 -27.81 23.82 -19.93
CA VAL A 24 -28.99 23.28 -19.26
C VAL A 24 -28.58 21.89 -18.78
N SER A 25 -28.18 21.80 -17.51
CA SER A 25 -28.15 20.54 -16.80
C SER A 25 -29.57 20.02 -16.81
N CYS A 26 -29.83 18.99 -17.63
CA CYS A 26 -31.01 18.16 -17.46
C CYS A 26 -30.92 17.54 -16.05
N LYS A 27 -31.52 18.22 -15.07
CA LYS A 27 -31.89 17.61 -13.80
C LYS A 27 -32.82 16.45 -14.15
N ASN A 28 -32.27 15.23 -14.11
CA ASN A 28 -33.08 14.03 -14.15
C ASN A 28 -34.15 14.14 -13.06
N PRO A 29 -35.40 13.74 -13.34
CA PRO A 29 -36.41 13.65 -12.30
C PRO A 29 -35.89 12.72 -11.21
N LEU A 30 -35.89 13.23 -9.97
CA LEU A 30 -35.62 12.47 -8.77
C LEU A 30 -36.63 11.31 -8.74
N PHE A 31 -36.19 10.12 -9.15
CA PHE A 31 -36.83 8.90 -8.71
C PHE A 31 -36.67 8.86 -7.19
N ASN A 32 -37.79 8.95 -6.46
CA ASN A 32 -37.87 8.65 -5.03
C ASN A 32 -37.62 7.15 -4.79
N GLN A 33 -36.45 6.63 -5.16
CA GLN A 33 -35.90 5.47 -4.49
C GLN A 33 -35.26 6.00 -3.21
N SER A 34 -35.80 5.59 -2.07
CA SER A 34 -35.10 5.70 -0.79
C SER A 34 -33.75 4.96 -0.95
N LEU A 35 -32.68 5.71 -1.21
CA LEU A 35 -31.33 5.17 -1.25
C LEU A 35 -30.97 4.74 0.18
N SER A 36 -30.91 3.43 0.41
CA SER A 36 -30.61 2.82 1.70
C SER A 36 -29.25 2.15 1.68
N GLU A 37 -28.74 1.84 2.87
CA GLU A 37 -27.63 0.91 3.03
C GLU A 37 -27.96 -0.44 2.39
N LYS A 38 -26.90 -1.18 2.02
CA LYS A 38 -27.02 -2.55 1.52
C LYS A 38 -26.54 -3.53 2.58
N ILE A 39 -27.44 -4.38 3.05
CA ILE A 39 -27.15 -5.38 4.08
C ILE A 39 -27.21 -6.78 3.44
N TYR A 40 -26.10 -7.52 3.53
CA TYR A 40 -25.98 -8.87 3.00
C TYR A 40 -25.62 -9.86 4.12
N LEU A 41 -26.57 -10.73 4.47
CA LEU A 41 -26.41 -11.76 5.51
C LEU A 41 -26.41 -13.15 4.90
N ASN A 42 -25.46 -13.99 5.32
CA ASN A 42 -25.38 -15.40 4.92
C ASN A 42 -25.63 -15.59 3.42
N TYR A 43 -25.13 -14.63 2.63
CA TYR A 43 -25.66 -14.36 1.30
C TYR A 43 -25.44 -15.59 0.42
N ASN A 44 -26.55 -16.24 0.08
CA ASN A 44 -26.61 -17.29 -0.92
C ASN A 44 -27.21 -16.66 -2.18
N LEU A 45 -26.38 -15.98 -2.96
CA LEU A 45 -26.79 -15.23 -4.15
C LEU A 45 -27.25 -16.23 -5.23
N GLN A 46 -28.54 -16.57 -5.23
CA GLN A 46 -29.07 -17.66 -6.06
C GLN A 46 -29.27 -17.25 -7.51
N THR A 47 -29.72 -16.02 -7.75
CA THR A 47 -29.95 -15.53 -9.11
C THR A 47 -28.77 -14.73 -9.63
N GLU A 48 -28.57 -14.72 -10.95
CA GLU A 48 -27.54 -13.88 -11.58
C GLU A 48 -27.76 -12.39 -11.29
N LYS A 49 -29.03 -11.96 -11.12
CA LYS A 49 -29.36 -10.59 -10.75
C LYS A 49 -28.85 -10.24 -9.34
N ASP A 50 -29.05 -11.13 -8.36
CA ASP A 50 -28.60 -10.90 -6.99
C ASP A 50 -27.07 -10.85 -6.91
N LYS A 51 -26.39 -11.72 -7.66
CA LYS A 51 -24.93 -11.72 -7.79
C LYS A 51 -24.42 -10.39 -8.34
N GLN A 52 -24.98 -9.96 -9.48
CA GLN A 52 -24.60 -8.70 -10.11
C GLN A 52 -24.88 -7.49 -9.21
N GLU A 53 -25.99 -7.50 -8.46
CA GLU A 53 -26.27 -6.44 -7.50
C GLU A 53 -25.18 -6.40 -6.42
N PHE A 54 -24.93 -7.52 -5.72
CA PHE A 54 -23.87 -7.60 -4.71
C PHE A 54 -22.50 -7.17 -5.25
N GLU A 55 -22.12 -7.67 -6.43
CA GLU A 55 -20.85 -7.33 -7.08
C GLU A 55 -20.73 -5.84 -7.37
N ASN A 56 -21.78 -5.20 -7.88
CA ASN A 56 -21.78 -3.78 -8.20
C ASN A 56 -21.66 -2.90 -6.95
N TYR A 57 -22.32 -3.27 -5.84
CA TYR A 57 -22.21 -2.54 -4.57
C TYR A 57 -20.92 -2.87 -3.80
N ASN A 58 -20.31 -4.03 -4.02
CA ASN A 58 -19.10 -4.46 -3.33
C ASN A 58 -17.81 -4.26 -4.15
N GLN A 59 -17.90 -3.76 -5.39
CA GLN A 59 -16.81 -3.84 -6.37
C GLN A 59 -15.47 -3.30 -5.86
N ILE A 60 -15.46 -2.20 -5.09
CA ILE A 60 -14.21 -1.61 -4.56
C ILE A 60 -13.54 -2.47 -3.48
N ASN A 61 -14.29 -3.38 -2.86
CA ASN A 61 -13.82 -4.27 -1.79
C ASN A 61 -13.49 -5.69 -2.32
N MET A 62 -14.05 -6.08 -3.47
CA MET A 62 -14.02 -7.45 -3.99
C MET A 62 -12.60 -8.04 -4.09
N LEU A 63 -11.66 -7.30 -4.69
CA LEU A 63 -10.31 -7.84 -4.90
C LEU A 63 -9.53 -8.02 -3.58
N SER A 64 -9.73 -7.14 -2.60
CA SER A 64 -9.14 -7.29 -1.26
C SER A 64 -9.70 -8.54 -0.55
N GLU A 65 -11.01 -8.79 -0.64
CA GLU A 65 -11.64 -10.00 -0.10
C GLU A 65 -11.15 -11.29 -0.77
N ILE A 66 -10.99 -11.27 -2.09
CA ILE A 66 -10.40 -12.38 -2.85
C ILE A 66 -8.94 -12.60 -2.44
N ASN A 67 -8.16 -11.54 -2.23
CA ASN A 67 -6.78 -11.66 -1.77
C ASN A 67 -6.69 -12.26 -0.37
N GLN A 68 -7.58 -11.88 0.56
CA GLN A 68 -7.67 -12.52 1.87
C GLN A 68 -7.84 -14.04 1.76
N TYR A 69 -8.66 -14.54 0.83
CA TYR A 69 -8.80 -15.98 0.58
C TYR A 69 -7.48 -16.63 0.14
N PHE A 70 -6.78 -16.07 -0.85
CA PHE A 70 -5.51 -16.62 -1.35
C PHE A 70 -4.35 -16.50 -0.35
N THR A 71 -4.44 -15.62 0.65
CA THR A 71 -3.45 -15.60 1.75
C THR A 71 -3.64 -16.76 2.74
N LYS A 72 -4.83 -17.38 2.76
CA LYS A 72 -5.18 -18.52 3.62
C LYS A 72 -5.06 -19.87 2.90
N HIS A 73 -5.28 -19.90 1.58
CA HIS A 73 -5.31 -21.13 0.77
C HIS A 73 -4.18 -21.14 -0.27
N ASP A 74 -3.36 -22.20 -0.26
CA ASP A 74 -2.24 -22.35 -1.18
C ASP A 74 -2.70 -22.95 -2.53
N HIS A 75 -2.81 -22.10 -3.55
CA HIS A 75 -3.12 -22.47 -4.94
C HIS A 75 -1.92 -22.26 -5.88
N ASN A 76 -0.70 -22.16 -5.33
CA ASN A 76 0.47 -21.71 -6.09
C ASN A 76 0.80 -22.59 -7.30
N LYS A 77 0.76 -23.92 -7.13
CA LYS A 77 1.06 -24.90 -8.20
C LYS A 77 0.02 -24.91 -9.32
N ASP A 78 -1.23 -24.59 -8.99
CA ASP A 78 -2.34 -24.58 -9.95
C ASP A 78 -2.32 -23.31 -10.80
N LEU A 79 -1.76 -22.24 -10.28
CA LEU A 79 -1.85 -20.90 -10.86
C LEU A 79 -0.57 -20.41 -11.53
N VAL A 80 0.62 -20.82 -11.09
CA VAL A 80 1.90 -20.38 -11.67
C VAL A 80 2.67 -21.59 -12.18
N LYS A 81 2.82 -21.69 -13.50
CA LYS A 81 3.37 -22.88 -14.17
C LYS A 81 4.51 -22.53 -15.11
N PHE A 82 5.51 -23.40 -15.18
CA PHE A 82 6.49 -23.38 -16.25
C PHE A 82 5.85 -23.88 -17.53
N THR A 83 6.21 -23.30 -18.67
CA THR A 83 5.64 -23.66 -19.98
C THR A 83 6.49 -24.65 -20.76
N THR A 84 7.63 -25.05 -20.22
CA THR A 84 8.59 -25.93 -20.87
C THR A 84 8.69 -27.24 -20.10
N ASP A 85 8.55 -28.35 -20.80
CA ASP A 85 8.70 -29.68 -20.21
C ASP A 85 10.09 -29.87 -19.57
N GLY A 86 10.10 -30.32 -18.33
CA GLY A 86 11.32 -30.48 -17.52
C GLY A 86 11.85 -29.19 -16.90
N ALA A 87 11.25 -28.02 -17.17
CA ALA A 87 11.53 -26.80 -16.41
C ALA A 87 10.70 -26.80 -15.12
N SER A 88 11.34 -26.47 -14.00
CA SER A 88 10.68 -26.34 -12.69
C SER A 88 11.47 -25.39 -11.78
N GLY A 89 10.93 -25.08 -10.61
CA GLY A 89 11.69 -24.34 -9.60
C GLY A 89 13.00 -25.05 -9.26
N ASP A 90 13.00 -26.38 -9.13
CA ASP A 90 14.19 -27.14 -8.76
C ASP A 90 15.29 -27.11 -9.85
N THR A 91 14.96 -26.80 -11.11
CA THR A 91 15.94 -26.76 -12.23
C THR A 91 16.45 -25.36 -12.56
N VAL A 92 15.73 -24.31 -12.18
CA VAL A 92 16.02 -22.92 -12.57
C VAL A 92 16.46 -22.09 -11.37
N GLU A 93 17.58 -21.38 -11.49
CA GLU A 93 18.05 -20.47 -10.45
C GLU A 93 17.27 -19.14 -10.46
N PHE A 94 17.02 -18.55 -9.29
CA PHE A 94 16.30 -17.27 -9.18
C PHE A 94 16.94 -16.16 -10.04
N ASN A 95 18.27 -16.07 -10.05
CA ASN A 95 18.98 -15.09 -10.88
C ASN A 95 18.72 -15.28 -12.39
N ASN A 96 18.46 -16.52 -12.84
CA ASN A 96 18.12 -16.80 -14.23
C ASN A 96 16.66 -16.43 -14.52
N ILE A 97 15.74 -16.68 -13.58
CA ILE A 97 14.35 -16.20 -13.67
C ILE A 97 14.32 -14.67 -13.86
N MET A 98 15.22 -13.96 -13.18
CA MET A 98 15.28 -12.49 -13.19
C MET A 98 16.07 -11.88 -14.37
N LYS A 99 16.50 -12.67 -15.36
CA LYS A 99 17.32 -12.22 -16.50
C LYS A 99 16.76 -12.68 -17.84
N ASN A 100 17.23 -12.08 -18.92
CA ASN A 100 16.98 -12.52 -20.31
C ASN A 100 15.49 -12.73 -20.66
N ASN A 101 14.59 -11.99 -19.97
CA ASN A 101 13.15 -12.14 -20.07
C ASN A 101 12.63 -13.56 -19.78
N TYR A 102 13.38 -14.36 -19.00
CA TYR A 102 13.07 -15.76 -18.73
C TYR A 102 11.66 -15.92 -18.13
N ALA A 103 11.34 -15.21 -17.04
CA ALA A 103 10.04 -15.28 -16.39
C ALA A 103 8.87 -15.02 -17.37
N SER A 104 8.96 -13.99 -18.21
CA SER A 104 7.91 -13.67 -19.19
C SER A 104 7.80 -14.68 -20.33
N LYS A 105 8.88 -15.37 -20.67
CA LYS A 105 8.92 -16.34 -21.77
C LYS A 105 8.45 -17.73 -21.34
N TYR A 106 8.85 -18.16 -20.14
CA TYR A 106 8.77 -19.56 -19.71
C TYR A 106 7.93 -19.80 -18.46
N ILE A 107 7.34 -18.76 -17.86
CA ILE A 107 6.45 -18.88 -16.70
C ILE A 107 5.13 -18.18 -17.02
N LYS A 108 4.01 -18.87 -16.82
CA LYS A 108 2.67 -18.34 -17.06
C LYS A 108 1.81 -18.39 -15.81
N PHE A 109 0.97 -17.38 -15.68
CA PHE A 109 -0.13 -17.35 -14.75
C PHE A 109 -1.41 -17.85 -15.41
N ASP A 110 -2.09 -18.80 -14.79
CA ASP A 110 -3.31 -19.43 -15.27
C ASP A 110 -4.54 -18.60 -14.87
N GLN A 111 -4.89 -17.64 -15.73
CA GLN A 111 -6.00 -16.70 -15.48
C GLN A 111 -7.36 -17.42 -15.42
N ASP A 112 -7.55 -18.45 -16.25
CA ASP A 112 -8.81 -19.19 -16.30
C ASP A 112 -8.99 -20.02 -15.03
N LYS A 113 -7.92 -20.67 -14.56
CA LYS A 113 -7.96 -21.38 -13.27
C LYS A 113 -8.21 -20.43 -12.10
N PHE A 114 -7.60 -19.25 -12.11
CA PHE A 114 -7.89 -18.22 -11.11
C PHE A 114 -9.38 -17.84 -11.11
N LYS A 115 -9.94 -17.55 -12.30
CA LYS A 115 -11.38 -17.23 -12.47
C LYS A 115 -12.28 -18.36 -12.00
N GLU A 116 -11.94 -19.61 -12.31
CA GLU A 116 -12.66 -20.81 -11.86
C GLU A 116 -12.71 -20.91 -10.33
N ILE A 117 -11.55 -20.74 -9.66
CA ILE A 117 -11.46 -20.78 -8.20
C ILE A 117 -12.33 -19.68 -7.58
N ILE A 118 -12.18 -18.42 -8.01
CA ILE A 118 -12.94 -17.33 -7.37
C ILE A 118 -14.44 -17.40 -7.70
N LYS A 119 -14.81 -17.92 -8.88
CA LYS A 119 -16.21 -18.15 -9.24
C LYS A 119 -16.86 -19.12 -8.25
N LYS A 120 -16.17 -20.21 -7.94
CA LYS A 120 -16.64 -21.24 -7.00
C LYS A 120 -16.71 -20.70 -5.56
N GLU A 121 -15.63 -20.08 -5.09
CA GLU A 121 -15.48 -19.73 -3.66
C GLU A 121 -16.27 -18.47 -3.27
N PHE A 122 -16.54 -17.58 -4.23
CA PHE A 122 -17.28 -16.34 -3.99
C PHE A 122 -18.64 -16.28 -4.70
N ASN A 123 -19.02 -17.33 -5.46
CA ASN A 123 -20.26 -17.41 -6.24
C ASN A 123 -20.48 -16.20 -7.16
N LEU A 124 -19.46 -15.89 -7.97
CA LEU A 124 -19.43 -14.69 -8.83
C LEU A 124 -20.05 -14.94 -10.21
N SER A 125 -20.60 -13.89 -10.80
CA SER A 125 -21.17 -13.87 -12.14
C SER A 125 -20.10 -13.92 -13.23
N ASP A 126 -20.44 -14.48 -14.39
CA ASP A 126 -19.53 -14.46 -15.55
C ASP A 126 -19.25 -13.05 -16.06
N SER A 127 -20.18 -12.10 -15.84
CA SER A 127 -20.00 -10.69 -16.18
C SER A 127 -18.86 -10.06 -15.38
N PHE A 128 -18.79 -10.32 -14.07
CA PHE A 128 -17.70 -9.88 -13.21
C PHE A 128 -16.36 -10.47 -13.67
N LEU A 129 -16.30 -11.78 -13.89
CA LEU A 129 -15.05 -12.49 -14.24
C LEU A 129 -14.47 -12.03 -15.59
N LYS A 130 -15.32 -11.66 -16.55
CA LYS A 130 -14.91 -11.14 -17.86
C LYS A 130 -14.24 -9.76 -17.77
N ARG A 131 -14.53 -8.98 -16.73
CA ARG A 131 -13.93 -7.65 -16.51
C ARG A 131 -12.53 -7.72 -15.91
N LEU A 132 -12.13 -8.85 -15.32
CA LEU A 132 -10.83 -8.95 -14.66
C LEU A 132 -9.69 -8.93 -15.68
N GLU A 133 -8.73 -8.04 -15.46
CA GLU A 133 -7.50 -7.93 -16.23
C GLU A 133 -6.30 -8.31 -15.38
N PHE A 134 -5.28 -8.93 -15.98
CA PHE A 134 -4.16 -9.52 -15.26
C PHE A 134 -2.83 -9.04 -15.82
N GLU A 135 -1.90 -8.70 -14.95
CA GLU A 135 -0.53 -8.32 -15.32
C GLU A 135 0.47 -8.85 -14.29
N VAL A 136 1.54 -9.49 -14.76
CA VAL A 136 2.65 -9.87 -13.87
C VAL A 136 3.48 -8.63 -13.53
N ASP A 137 3.76 -8.40 -12.26
CA ASP A 137 4.69 -7.35 -11.83
C ASP A 137 6.13 -7.89 -11.79
N TYR A 138 6.72 -8.05 -12.97
CA TYR A 138 8.01 -8.73 -13.12
C TYR A 138 9.15 -8.08 -12.33
N ASN A 139 9.15 -6.75 -12.15
CA ASN A 139 10.21 -6.06 -11.40
C ASN A 139 10.15 -6.34 -9.89
N ASN A 140 8.98 -6.72 -9.38
CA ASN A 140 8.77 -7.07 -7.97
C ASN A 140 8.80 -8.58 -7.70
N ILE A 141 9.16 -9.41 -8.69
CA ILE A 141 9.51 -10.82 -8.42
C ILE A 141 10.72 -10.86 -7.46
N SER A 142 10.59 -11.60 -6.37
CA SER A 142 11.60 -11.65 -5.32
C SER A 142 11.64 -13.00 -4.61
N ARG A 143 12.75 -13.35 -3.97
CA ARG A 143 12.76 -14.43 -2.99
C ARG A 143 11.72 -14.18 -1.91
N ASP A 144 11.05 -15.24 -1.47
CA ASP A 144 10.19 -15.19 -0.29
C ASP A 144 11.08 -15.24 0.96
N TYR A 145 11.05 -14.18 1.77
CA TYR A 145 11.80 -14.13 3.03
C TYR A 145 11.12 -14.91 4.15
N GLY A 146 9.83 -15.22 4.05
CA GLY A 146 9.18 -16.21 4.90
C GLY A 146 9.58 -17.64 4.53
N ASN A 147 9.93 -17.90 3.27
CA ASN A 147 10.37 -19.20 2.82
C ASN A 147 11.40 -19.12 1.68
N ASN A 148 12.70 -19.23 1.99
CA ASN A 148 13.75 -18.99 0.98
C ASN A 148 13.80 -20.03 -0.16
N PHE A 149 13.06 -21.14 -0.06
CA PHE A 149 12.84 -22.08 -1.18
C PHE A 149 11.95 -21.49 -2.28
N ASP A 150 11.09 -20.54 -1.94
CA ASP A 150 10.07 -20.03 -2.85
C ASP A 150 10.48 -18.66 -3.42
N VAL A 151 9.91 -18.34 -4.58
CA VAL A 151 9.99 -17.01 -5.20
C VAL A 151 8.58 -16.46 -5.32
N ILE A 152 8.36 -15.27 -4.80
CA ILE A 152 7.12 -14.51 -4.97
C ILE A 152 7.00 -14.11 -6.43
N PHE A 153 5.89 -14.50 -7.05
CA PHE A 153 5.50 -14.17 -8.41
C PHE A 153 4.22 -13.31 -8.35
N PRO A 154 4.36 -11.97 -8.27
CA PRO A 154 3.25 -11.07 -8.04
C PRO A 154 2.40 -10.87 -9.30
N ILE A 155 1.07 -11.01 -9.14
CA ILE A 155 0.07 -10.78 -10.17
C ILE A 155 -0.80 -9.60 -9.76
N ARG A 156 -0.79 -8.55 -10.56
CA ARG A 156 -1.74 -7.43 -10.46
C ARG A 156 -3.03 -7.82 -11.17
N VAL A 157 -4.13 -7.76 -10.44
CA VAL A 157 -5.47 -7.96 -10.98
C VAL A 157 -6.19 -6.63 -10.93
N LYS A 158 -6.68 -6.16 -12.08
CA LYS A 158 -7.51 -4.96 -12.18
C LYS A 158 -8.96 -5.34 -12.38
N LEU A 159 -9.84 -4.56 -11.76
CA LEU A 159 -11.29 -4.63 -11.96
C LEU A 159 -11.78 -3.23 -12.39
N PRO A 160 -12.01 -3.01 -13.69
CA PRO A 160 -12.70 -1.82 -14.19
C PRO A 160 -14.06 -1.67 -13.50
N LEU A 161 -14.38 -0.47 -13.01
CA LEU A 161 -15.61 -0.19 -12.26
C LEU A 161 -16.79 0.07 -13.19
N VAL A 162 -17.98 -0.34 -12.75
CA VAL A 162 -19.24 -0.08 -13.47
C VAL A 162 -20.19 0.75 -12.61
N SER A 163 -20.96 1.62 -13.26
CA SER A 163 -22.00 2.40 -12.60
C SER A 163 -23.19 1.52 -12.21
N HIS A 164 -23.84 1.89 -11.11
CA HIS A 164 -25.03 1.22 -10.58
C HIS A 164 -26.01 2.25 -10.00
N ASN A 165 -27.11 1.79 -9.39
CA ASN A 165 -28.23 2.66 -9.03
C ASN A 165 -27.85 3.80 -8.07
N ASN A 166 -26.96 3.56 -7.10
CA ASN A 166 -26.54 4.60 -6.15
C ASN A 166 -25.45 5.51 -6.71
N PHE A 167 -24.52 4.99 -7.53
CA PHE A 167 -23.32 5.74 -7.93
C PHE A 167 -22.97 5.58 -9.40
N LYS A 168 -22.58 6.70 -10.01
CA LYS A 168 -21.96 6.77 -11.33
C LYS A 168 -20.44 6.90 -11.18
N TYR A 169 -19.70 6.08 -11.90
CA TYR A 169 -18.24 6.14 -11.99
C TYR A 169 -17.83 6.80 -13.30
N GLN A 170 -16.78 7.64 -13.26
CA GLN A 170 -16.14 8.10 -14.49
C GLN A 170 -15.54 6.93 -15.26
N GLN A 171 -15.50 7.05 -16.59
CA GLN A 171 -14.87 6.05 -17.46
C GLN A 171 -13.38 5.92 -17.15
N GLY A 172 -12.86 4.70 -17.17
CA GLY A 172 -11.44 4.39 -16.95
C GLY A 172 -11.05 4.20 -15.48
N LEU A 173 -12.00 4.31 -14.55
CA LEU A 173 -11.75 3.97 -13.15
C LEU A 173 -11.72 2.45 -12.93
N PHE A 174 -10.76 1.99 -12.15
CA PHE A 174 -10.62 0.58 -11.75
C PHE A 174 -10.14 0.48 -10.29
N ILE A 175 -10.31 -0.68 -9.66
CA ILE A 175 -9.48 -1.05 -8.50
C ILE A 175 -8.40 -2.05 -8.93
N GLU A 176 -7.29 -2.07 -8.22
CA GLU A 176 -6.19 -3.01 -8.51
C GLU A 176 -5.64 -3.61 -7.21
N GLN A 177 -5.43 -4.92 -7.23
CA GLN A 177 -4.82 -5.66 -6.14
C GLN A 177 -3.65 -6.49 -6.65
N THR A 178 -2.54 -6.51 -5.91
CA THR A 178 -1.43 -7.44 -6.15
C THR A 178 -1.60 -8.69 -5.31
N PHE A 179 -1.67 -9.84 -5.98
CA PHE A 179 -1.70 -11.19 -5.40
C PHE A 179 -0.29 -11.79 -5.42
N LYS A 180 0.20 -12.25 -4.27
CA LYS A 180 1.56 -12.79 -4.12
C LYS A 180 1.56 -14.33 -4.24
N PHE A 181 1.46 -14.84 -5.46
CA PHE A 181 1.66 -16.27 -5.73
C PHE A 181 3.14 -16.66 -5.64
N ARG A 182 3.46 -17.95 -5.64
CA ARG A 182 4.81 -18.46 -5.44
C ARG A 182 5.21 -19.50 -6.48
N ILE A 183 6.41 -19.36 -7.02
CA ILE A 183 7.11 -20.45 -7.69
C ILE A 183 7.82 -21.24 -6.59
N LYS A 184 7.45 -22.52 -6.44
CA LYS A 184 7.95 -23.38 -5.36
C LYS A 184 9.33 -23.94 -5.66
N ASN A 185 10.14 -24.13 -4.62
CA ASN A 185 11.44 -24.82 -4.65
C ASN A 185 12.43 -24.26 -5.69
N VAL A 186 12.44 -22.95 -5.93
CA VAL A 186 13.38 -22.32 -6.86
C VAL A 186 14.82 -22.53 -6.41
N LYS A 187 15.65 -23.10 -7.29
CA LYS A 187 17.05 -23.41 -7.03
C LYS A 187 17.80 -22.17 -6.55
N ALA A 188 18.55 -22.30 -5.46
CA ALA A 188 19.44 -21.23 -4.99
C ALA A 188 20.68 -21.16 -5.89
N SER A 189 21.03 -19.96 -6.32
CA SER A 189 22.32 -19.69 -6.96
C SER A 189 23.43 -19.63 -5.91
N GLY A 190 24.65 -19.98 -6.30
CA GLY A 190 25.82 -19.88 -5.40
C GLY A 190 26.06 -18.47 -4.83
N SER A 191 25.55 -17.44 -5.51
CA SER A 191 25.66 -16.04 -5.08
C SER A 191 24.70 -15.63 -3.96
N GLU A 192 23.59 -16.36 -3.77
CA GLU A 192 22.55 -15.99 -2.81
C GLU A 192 22.92 -16.31 -1.36
N LYS A 193 23.98 -17.12 -1.14
CA LYS A 193 24.39 -17.61 0.19
C LYS A 193 23.26 -18.31 0.96
N ILE A 194 22.25 -18.82 0.25
CA ILE A 194 21.14 -19.59 0.81
C ILE A 194 21.57 -21.06 0.85
N ASP A 195 21.64 -21.66 2.04
CA ASP A 195 22.04 -23.05 2.23
C ASP A 195 20.80 -23.95 2.34
N VAL A 196 20.16 -24.16 1.19
CA VAL A 196 18.89 -24.87 1.03
C VAL A 196 18.99 -26.31 1.57
N SER A 197 20.09 -27.01 1.33
CA SER A 197 20.21 -28.44 1.66
C SER A 197 20.13 -28.71 3.16
N LYS A 198 20.59 -27.79 4.00
CA LYS A 198 20.58 -27.95 5.46
C LYS A 198 19.21 -27.81 6.12
N ILE A 199 18.26 -27.11 5.47
CA ILE A 199 16.95 -26.80 6.07
C ILE A 199 15.77 -27.39 5.29
N LYS A 200 16.00 -27.96 4.10
CA LYS A 200 14.95 -28.55 3.25
C LYS A 200 14.21 -29.70 3.93
N ASP A 201 14.93 -30.59 4.61
CA ASP A 201 14.31 -31.70 5.35
C ASP A 201 13.47 -31.18 6.52
N ILE A 202 13.94 -30.15 7.22
CA ILE A 202 13.17 -29.51 8.30
C ILE A 202 11.89 -28.87 7.74
N TYR A 203 11.98 -28.20 6.59
CA TYR A 203 10.82 -27.61 5.94
C TYR A 203 9.79 -28.66 5.50
N ASN A 204 10.24 -29.78 4.93
CA ASN A 204 9.33 -30.86 4.55
C ASN A 204 8.59 -31.42 5.79
N GLU A 205 9.28 -31.57 6.92
CA GLU A 205 8.65 -31.96 8.19
C GLU A 205 7.70 -30.87 8.73
N LEU A 206 8.05 -29.59 8.60
CA LEU A 206 7.15 -28.47 8.95
C LEU A 206 5.85 -28.51 8.15
N VAL A 207 5.92 -28.78 6.84
CA VAL A 207 4.74 -28.92 5.99
C VAL A 207 3.88 -30.10 6.47
N LYS A 208 4.47 -31.25 6.81
CA LYS A 208 3.74 -32.38 7.39
C LYS A 208 3.08 -32.02 8.73
N LEU A 209 3.76 -31.29 9.61
CA LEU A 209 3.20 -30.83 10.89
C LEU A 209 2.01 -29.89 10.68
N LYS A 210 2.14 -28.94 9.74
CA LYS A 210 1.05 -28.05 9.33
C LYS A 210 -0.19 -28.86 8.90
N ASP A 211 0.00 -29.88 8.08
CA ASP A 211 -1.11 -30.66 7.52
C ASP A 211 -1.77 -31.59 8.54
N LYS A 212 -1.03 -32.07 9.56
CA LYS A 212 -1.61 -32.81 10.71
C LYS A 212 -2.49 -31.94 11.59
N ASN A 213 -2.09 -30.67 11.80
CA ASN A 213 -2.79 -29.69 12.63
C ASN A 213 -3.12 -30.15 14.08
N ASN A 214 -2.18 -30.86 14.73
CA ASN A 214 -2.35 -31.40 16.09
C ASN A 214 -2.07 -30.39 17.22
N PHE A 215 -1.90 -29.12 16.90
CA PHE A 215 -1.62 -28.09 17.89
C PHE A 215 -2.90 -27.70 18.63
N THR A 216 -2.77 -27.29 19.89
CA THR A 216 -3.91 -26.83 20.70
C THR A 216 -3.64 -25.43 21.23
N ALA A 217 -4.72 -24.66 21.34
CA ALA A 217 -4.70 -23.32 21.90
C ALA A 217 -5.86 -23.14 22.88
N SER A 218 -5.61 -22.44 23.99
CA SER A 218 -6.62 -22.03 24.95
C SER A 218 -6.52 -20.54 25.23
N VAL A 219 -7.64 -19.94 25.62
CA VAL A 219 -7.73 -18.52 25.94
C VAL A 219 -7.36 -18.29 27.41
N LYS A 220 -6.50 -17.31 27.66
CA LYS A 220 -6.19 -16.80 28.99
C LYS A 220 -7.19 -15.71 29.40
N THR A 221 -7.23 -15.39 30.69
CA THR A 221 -7.94 -14.19 31.15
C THR A 221 -7.37 -12.94 30.49
N VAL A 222 -8.22 -12.21 29.77
CA VAL A 222 -7.83 -10.97 29.08
C VAL A 222 -7.80 -9.83 30.09
N THR A 223 -6.65 -9.18 30.24
CA THR A 223 -6.48 -8.03 31.14
C THR A 223 -7.19 -6.79 30.61
N GLU A 224 -7.52 -5.84 31.50
CA GLU A 224 -8.16 -4.57 31.12
C GLU A 224 -7.26 -3.72 30.21
N GLU A 225 -5.93 -3.77 30.36
CA GLU A 225 -5.00 -3.12 29.44
C GLU A 225 -5.12 -3.67 28.03
N THR A 226 -5.24 -4.99 27.89
CA THR A 226 -5.39 -5.64 26.58
C THR A 226 -6.75 -5.34 25.96
N LYS A 227 -7.84 -5.33 26.75
CA LYS A 227 -9.16 -4.92 26.27
C LYS A 227 -9.14 -3.50 25.70
N LYS A 228 -8.54 -2.55 26.42
CA LYS A 228 -8.37 -1.16 25.94
C LYS A 228 -7.61 -1.09 24.61
N LEU A 229 -6.57 -1.90 24.44
CA LEU A 229 -5.83 -1.96 23.18
C LEU A 229 -6.68 -2.54 22.04
N VAL A 230 -7.49 -3.56 22.31
CA VAL A 230 -8.44 -4.11 21.33
C VAL A 230 -9.50 -3.09 20.96
N ASP A 231 -10.02 -2.32 21.91
CA ASP A 231 -11.02 -1.27 21.64
C ASP A 231 -10.46 -0.08 20.85
N GLU A 232 -9.17 0.23 21.06
CA GLU A 232 -8.47 1.31 20.38
C GLU A 232 -8.03 0.93 18.96
N TRP A 233 -7.46 -0.28 18.78
CA TRP A 233 -6.77 -0.69 17.55
C TRP A 233 -7.43 -1.86 16.83
N GLY A 234 -8.20 -2.68 17.52
CA GLY A 234 -8.65 -3.99 17.05
C GLY A 234 -7.65 -5.10 17.37
N ILE A 235 -8.14 -6.33 17.51
CA ILE A 235 -7.30 -7.49 17.88
C ILE A 235 -6.21 -7.80 16.84
N HIS A 236 -6.48 -7.52 15.56
CA HIS A 236 -5.55 -7.77 14.45
C HIS A 236 -4.34 -6.82 14.41
N GLU A 237 -4.40 -5.71 15.15
CA GLU A 237 -3.38 -4.66 15.23
C GLU A 237 -2.51 -4.76 16.50
N LEU A 238 -2.76 -5.78 17.32
CA LEU A 238 -1.88 -6.14 18.43
C LEU A 238 -0.60 -6.79 17.92
N ASN A 239 0.51 -6.55 18.62
CA ASN A 239 1.78 -7.21 18.30
C ASN A 239 1.82 -8.66 18.80
N SER A 240 2.83 -9.42 18.36
CA SER A 240 2.93 -10.85 18.68
C SER A 240 3.00 -11.15 20.19
N THR A 241 3.64 -10.26 20.96
CA THR A 241 3.76 -10.40 22.43
C THR A 241 2.43 -10.19 23.13
N GLN A 242 1.66 -9.19 22.71
CA GLN A 242 0.33 -8.90 23.21
C GLN A 242 -0.63 -10.04 22.88
N LEU A 243 -0.62 -10.56 21.65
CA LEU A 243 -1.40 -11.75 21.30
C LEU A 243 -1.00 -12.97 22.15
N SER A 244 0.31 -13.17 22.39
CA SER A 244 0.81 -14.26 23.25
C SER A 244 0.41 -14.12 24.73
N SER A 245 0.01 -12.92 25.17
CA SER A 245 -0.57 -12.72 26.51
C SER A 245 -2.04 -13.15 26.61
N ILE A 246 -2.74 -13.27 25.47
CA ILE A 246 -4.16 -13.64 25.39
C ILE A 246 -4.34 -15.15 25.25
N PHE A 247 -3.36 -15.85 24.66
CA PHE A 247 -3.48 -17.27 24.34
C PHE A 247 -2.38 -18.10 25.00
N ASP A 248 -2.71 -19.32 25.38
CA ASP A 248 -1.77 -20.40 25.64
C ASP A 248 -1.75 -21.35 24.45
N ILE A 249 -0.56 -21.76 24.02
CA ILE A 249 -0.37 -22.67 22.89
C ILE A 249 0.51 -23.83 23.33
N LYS A 250 0.19 -25.03 22.84
CA LYS A 250 1.04 -26.22 23.03
C LYS A 250 1.62 -26.64 21.69
N THR A 251 2.95 -26.66 21.59
CA THR A 251 3.71 -26.89 20.35
C THR A 251 4.71 -28.04 20.43
N GLU A 252 4.46 -29.03 21.30
CA GLU A 252 5.38 -30.14 21.60
C GLU A 252 5.91 -30.87 20.34
N GLU A 253 5.08 -31.09 19.32
CA GLU A 253 5.52 -31.74 18.08
C GLU A 253 6.58 -30.91 17.33
N PHE A 254 6.45 -29.57 17.33
CA PHE A 254 7.43 -28.68 16.72
C PHE A 254 8.71 -28.59 17.56
N ASP A 255 8.56 -28.52 18.88
CA ASP A 255 9.70 -28.50 19.80
C ASP A 255 10.54 -29.78 19.66
N ASN A 256 9.88 -30.93 19.56
CA ASN A 256 10.52 -32.23 19.33
C ASN A 256 11.22 -32.32 17.97
N LEU A 257 10.66 -31.74 16.90
CA LEU A 257 11.27 -31.72 15.57
C LEU A 257 12.64 -31.01 15.55
N ILE A 258 12.82 -30.00 16.41
CA ILE A 258 14.01 -29.15 16.43
C ILE A 258 14.96 -29.47 17.61
N LYS A 259 14.50 -30.22 18.62
CA LYS A 259 15.25 -30.52 19.86
C LYS A 259 16.70 -30.95 19.63
N ASP A 260 16.95 -31.80 18.64
CA ASP A 260 18.29 -32.34 18.35
C ASP A 260 19.06 -31.54 17.28
N LYS A 261 18.46 -30.50 16.70
CA LYS A 261 19.02 -29.72 15.58
C LYS A 261 19.75 -28.48 16.09
N LYS A 262 20.92 -28.69 16.71
CA LYS A 262 21.71 -27.62 17.36
C LYS A 262 22.14 -26.49 16.42
N GLU A 263 22.26 -26.73 15.11
CA GLU A 263 22.64 -25.71 14.09
C GLU A 263 21.52 -24.72 13.74
N VAL A 264 20.33 -24.88 14.34
CA VAL A 264 19.11 -24.21 13.92
C VAL A 264 18.50 -23.42 15.08
N GLU A 265 18.00 -22.23 14.76
CA GLU A 265 17.12 -21.42 15.60
C GLU A 265 15.67 -21.64 15.17
N HIS A 266 14.74 -21.68 16.12
CA HIS A 266 13.31 -21.78 15.84
C HIS A 266 12.51 -20.75 16.62
N LYS A 267 11.36 -20.37 16.07
CA LYS A 267 10.38 -19.49 16.70
C LYS A 267 8.97 -19.99 16.44
N VAL A 268 8.15 -19.94 17.47
CA VAL A 268 6.69 -20.02 17.37
C VAL A 268 6.15 -18.62 17.65
N THR A 269 5.31 -18.11 16.76
CA THR A 269 4.79 -16.76 16.92
C THR A 269 3.31 -16.70 16.58
N ILE A 270 2.51 -16.13 17.48
CA ILE A 270 1.12 -15.79 17.19
C ILE A 270 1.12 -14.52 16.33
N THR A 271 0.55 -14.60 15.14
CA THR A 271 0.61 -13.52 14.15
C THR A 271 -0.74 -12.87 13.86
N ASP A 272 -1.83 -13.59 14.13
CA ASP A 272 -3.19 -13.12 13.90
C ASP A 272 -4.22 -14.01 14.60
N VAL A 273 -5.47 -13.54 14.61
CA VAL A 273 -6.66 -14.27 15.04
C VAL A 273 -7.69 -14.19 13.90
N ASP A 274 -8.54 -15.20 13.73
CA ASP A 274 -9.71 -15.12 12.85
C ASP A 274 -10.95 -15.56 13.62
N LEU A 275 -11.82 -14.58 13.87
CA LEU A 275 -13.12 -14.77 14.50
C LEU A 275 -14.26 -14.74 13.47
N SER A 276 -13.96 -14.45 12.21
CA SER A 276 -14.95 -14.18 11.16
C SER A 276 -15.24 -15.39 10.25
N ASP A 277 -14.44 -16.46 10.35
CA ASP A 277 -14.59 -17.63 9.48
C ASP A 277 -16.01 -18.23 9.57
N PRO A 278 -16.71 -18.44 8.43
CA PRO A 278 -18.09 -18.91 8.40
C PRO A 278 -18.31 -20.33 8.96
N SER A 279 -17.24 -21.12 9.11
CA SER A 279 -17.30 -22.48 9.65
C SER A 279 -17.28 -22.53 11.18
N LEU A 280 -16.92 -21.43 11.85
CA LEU A 280 -16.79 -21.35 13.29
C LEU A 280 -18.14 -21.18 13.99
N ALA A 281 -18.33 -21.87 15.12
CA ALA A 281 -19.43 -21.57 16.03
C ALA A 281 -19.21 -20.23 16.77
N ILE A 282 -20.23 -19.79 17.52
CA ILE A 282 -20.21 -18.49 18.22
C ILE A 282 -19.14 -18.40 19.31
N ASN A 283 -18.63 -19.52 19.81
CA ASN A 283 -17.63 -19.58 20.87
C ASN A 283 -16.27 -20.10 20.40
N GLU A 284 -16.04 -20.04 19.09
CA GLU A 284 -14.86 -20.60 18.45
C GLU A 284 -14.12 -19.52 17.64
N GLY A 285 -12.80 -19.64 17.62
CA GLY A 285 -11.89 -18.82 16.83
C GLY A 285 -10.78 -19.66 16.21
N LEU A 286 -10.08 -19.10 15.23
CA LEU A 286 -8.83 -19.63 14.72
C LEU A 286 -7.67 -18.72 15.12
N LEU A 287 -6.58 -19.30 15.58
CA LEU A 287 -5.35 -18.62 15.92
C LEU A 287 -4.31 -18.90 14.83
N LYS A 288 -3.69 -17.86 14.28
CA LYS A 288 -2.65 -18.00 13.25
C LYS A 288 -1.27 -18.08 13.90
N LEU A 289 -0.68 -19.27 13.89
CA LEU A 289 0.70 -19.47 14.29
C LEU A 289 1.64 -19.46 13.08
N ARG A 290 2.79 -18.81 13.26
CA ARG A 290 3.96 -18.96 12.40
C ARG A 290 4.95 -19.90 13.08
N LEU A 291 5.30 -20.99 12.40
CA LEU A 291 6.40 -21.86 12.79
C LEU A 291 7.60 -21.52 11.90
N GLY A 292 8.58 -20.82 12.47
CA GLY A 292 9.76 -20.32 11.78
C GLY A 292 11.03 -21.04 12.19
N VAL A 293 11.91 -21.30 11.22
CA VAL A 293 13.19 -21.96 11.40
C VAL A 293 14.28 -21.22 10.61
N LYS A 294 15.45 -21.01 11.23
CA LYS A 294 16.59 -20.32 10.64
C LYS A 294 17.89 -21.05 10.94
N ILE A 295 18.82 -21.08 9.99
CA ILE A 295 20.16 -21.61 10.23
C ILE A 295 20.97 -20.60 11.05
N LYS A 296 21.56 -21.03 12.17
CA LYS A 296 22.38 -20.17 13.04
C LYS A 296 23.48 -19.47 12.26
N GLY A 297 23.61 -18.16 12.45
CA GLY A 297 24.63 -17.34 11.79
C GLY A 297 24.46 -17.16 10.27
N LYS A 298 23.39 -17.67 9.66
CA LYS A 298 23.06 -17.47 8.24
C LYS A 298 21.72 -16.76 8.07
N GLU A 299 21.52 -16.17 6.91
CA GLU A 299 20.26 -15.51 6.53
C GLU A 299 19.20 -16.51 5.99
N THR A 300 19.53 -17.79 5.95
CA THR A 300 18.65 -18.84 5.42
C THR A 300 17.57 -19.19 6.44
N GLU A 301 16.32 -18.95 6.06
CA GLU A 301 15.13 -19.20 6.88
C GLU A 301 13.97 -19.78 6.07
N THR A 302 13.09 -20.50 6.78
CA THR A 302 11.87 -21.07 6.24
C THR A 302 10.80 -21.13 7.33
N GLY A 303 9.53 -21.19 6.93
CA GLY A 303 8.45 -21.37 7.87
C GLY A 303 7.10 -21.58 7.22
N VAL A 304 6.15 -22.01 8.05
CA VAL A 304 4.78 -22.33 7.66
C VAL A 304 3.78 -21.63 8.58
N ASN A 305 2.61 -21.31 8.04
CA ASN A 305 1.48 -20.85 8.84
C ASN A 305 0.59 -22.04 9.19
N VAL A 306 0.15 -22.10 10.45
CA VAL A 306 -0.80 -23.08 10.98
C VAL A 306 -1.99 -22.34 11.60
N TRP A 307 -3.20 -22.84 11.35
CA TRP A 307 -4.43 -22.29 11.93
C TRP A 307 -4.96 -23.25 13.00
N ILE A 308 -4.92 -22.81 14.25
CA ILE A 308 -5.32 -23.60 15.40
C ILE A 308 -6.69 -23.15 15.88
N LYS A 309 -7.61 -24.09 16.03
CA LYS A 309 -8.91 -23.79 16.62
C LYS A 309 -8.79 -23.61 18.13
N PHE A 310 -9.44 -22.58 18.67
CA PHE A 310 -9.59 -22.37 20.10
C PHE A 310 -11.05 -22.08 20.46
N ASN A 311 -11.40 -22.34 21.71
CA ASN A 311 -12.72 -22.07 22.26
C ASN A 311 -12.60 -21.03 23.38
N PHE A 312 -13.67 -20.25 23.57
CA PHE A 312 -13.83 -19.32 24.70
C PHE A 312 -15.19 -19.53 25.38
N ASP A 313 -15.36 -18.99 26.59
CA ASP A 313 -16.63 -19.06 27.31
C ASP A 313 -17.67 -18.14 26.64
N GLN A 314 -18.84 -18.69 26.31
CA GLN A 314 -19.96 -17.92 25.75
C GLN A 314 -20.51 -16.86 26.71
N LYS A 315 -20.27 -17.02 28.02
CA LYS A 315 -20.65 -16.05 29.04
C LYS A 315 -19.68 -14.88 29.16
N ASP A 316 -18.48 -15.00 28.58
CA ASP A 316 -17.53 -13.89 28.53
C ASP A 316 -18.01 -12.85 27.51
N THR A 317 -18.47 -11.72 28.03
CA THR A 317 -19.04 -10.63 27.22
C THR A 317 -18.01 -10.03 26.26
N PHE A 318 -16.74 -9.96 26.65
CA PHE A 318 -15.69 -9.42 25.79
C PHE A 318 -15.51 -10.28 24.54
N TRP A 319 -15.34 -11.60 24.71
CA TRP A 319 -15.15 -12.48 23.55
C TRP A 319 -16.40 -12.59 22.69
N LYS A 320 -17.58 -12.58 23.31
CA LYS A 320 -18.86 -12.60 22.60
C LYS A 320 -19.03 -11.36 21.72
N GLU A 321 -18.82 -10.18 22.27
CA GLU A 321 -18.93 -8.92 21.52
C GLU A 321 -17.87 -8.83 20.43
N LEU A 322 -16.62 -9.21 20.74
CA LEU A 322 -15.54 -9.24 19.77
C LEU A 322 -15.84 -10.20 18.61
N LYS A 323 -16.32 -11.42 18.90
CA LYS A 323 -16.72 -12.41 17.88
C LYS A 323 -17.80 -11.87 16.95
N ILE A 324 -18.83 -11.24 17.50
CA ILE A 324 -19.93 -10.66 16.72
C ILE A 324 -19.41 -9.49 15.88
N SER A 325 -18.58 -8.63 16.48
CA SER A 325 -17.95 -7.50 15.80
C SER A 325 -17.13 -7.96 14.60
N GLU A 326 -16.22 -8.91 14.77
CA GLU A 326 -15.35 -9.40 13.70
C GLU A 326 -16.12 -10.17 12.62
N SER A 327 -17.28 -10.73 12.96
CA SER A 327 -18.15 -11.40 12.00
C SER A 327 -18.94 -10.43 11.09
N ILE A 328 -18.92 -9.13 11.39
CA ILE A 328 -19.65 -8.09 10.64
C ILE A 328 -18.65 -7.09 10.04
N LYS A 329 -18.67 -6.98 8.72
CA LYS A 329 -17.92 -5.97 7.98
C LYS A 329 -18.84 -4.80 7.64
N VAL A 330 -18.37 -3.58 7.89
CA VAL A 330 -19.00 -2.34 7.44
C VAL A 330 -18.00 -1.65 6.52
N ASN A 331 -18.35 -1.50 5.25
CA ASN A 331 -17.50 -0.85 4.26
C ASN A 331 -18.28 0.24 3.52
N THR A 332 -17.53 1.12 2.89
CA THR A 332 -18.06 2.07 1.91
C THR A 332 -18.26 1.42 0.54
N VAL A 333 -19.10 2.04 -0.29
CA VAL A 333 -19.48 1.53 -1.62
C VAL A 333 -18.78 2.28 -2.76
N LYS A 334 -18.82 3.62 -2.76
CA LYS A 334 -18.33 4.43 -3.90
C LYS A 334 -16.82 4.57 -3.94
N PHE A 335 -16.25 5.00 -2.82
CA PHE A 335 -14.82 5.18 -2.60
C PHE A 335 -14.43 4.44 -1.34
N SER A 336 -13.20 3.95 -1.23
CA SER A 336 -12.70 3.32 -0.01
C SER A 336 -12.75 4.29 1.17
N GLU A 337 -12.61 3.77 2.39
CA GLU A 337 -12.60 4.59 3.61
C GLU A 337 -11.43 5.60 3.60
N THR A 338 -10.33 5.28 2.89
CA THR A 338 -9.21 6.21 2.67
C THR A 338 -9.57 7.44 1.84
N ASN A 339 -10.63 7.38 1.02
CA ASN A 339 -11.06 8.43 0.10
C ASN A 339 -12.53 8.87 0.32
N THR A 340 -13.05 8.71 1.54
CA THR A 340 -14.42 9.11 1.89
C THR A 340 -14.42 10.25 2.92
N ASP A 341 -15.25 11.28 2.71
CA ASP A 341 -15.56 12.30 3.74
C ASP A 341 -16.63 11.77 4.70
N PHE A 342 -16.19 11.32 5.87
CA PHE A 342 -17.06 10.75 6.90
C PHE A 342 -17.97 11.76 7.59
N THR A 343 -17.72 13.08 7.47
CA THR A 343 -18.67 14.09 7.98
C THR A 343 -19.94 14.17 7.14
N LYS A 344 -19.94 13.59 5.93
CA LYS A 344 -21.06 13.51 4.99
C LYS A 344 -21.47 12.07 4.71
N LEU A 345 -21.09 11.12 5.55
CA LEU A 345 -21.44 9.72 5.36
C LEU A 345 -22.96 9.52 5.45
N MET A 346 -23.53 8.92 4.41
CA MET A 346 -24.94 8.59 4.30
C MET A 346 -25.11 7.07 4.21
N ASN A 347 -26.30 6.57 4.57
CA ASN A 347 -26.62 5.15 4.56
C ASN A 347 -26.38 4.49 3.19
N ASP A 348 -26.71 5.19 2.10
CA ASP A 348 -26.59 4.70 0.73
C ASP A 348 -25.16 4.42 0.24
N ASN A 349 -24.16 4.94 0.97
CA ASN A 349 -22.75 4.66 0.74
C ASN A 349 -22.23 3.50 1.60
N LEU A 350 -23.07 2.83 2.39
CA LEU A 350 -22.67 1.71 3.24
C LEU A 350 -23.09 0.37 2.67
N ILE A 351 -22.16 -0.58 2.74
CA ILE A 351 -22.41 -2.01 2.57
C ILE A 351 -22.03 -2.74 3.85
N ILE A 352 -23.00 -3.41 4.46
CA ILE A 352 -22.85 -4.17 5.70
C ILE A 352 -22.98 -5.65 5.36
N LYS A 353 -21.97 -6.45 5.71
CA LYS A 353 -21.90 -7.86 5.30
C LYS A 353 -21.58 -8.76 6.47
N SER A 354 -22.20 -9.94 6.49
CA SER A 354 -21.78 -11.05 7.32
C SER A 354 -22.01 -12.38 6.62
N LYS A 355 -21.04 -13.29 6.74
CA LYS A 355 -21.17 -14.70 6.35
C LYS A 355 -21.45 -15.62 7.55
N SER A 356 -21.64 -15.06 8.74
CA SER A 356 -21.80 -15.85 9.97
C SER A 356 -23.22 -16.38 10.13
N LYS A 357 -23.32 -17.71 10.26
CA LYS A 357 -24.60 -18.41 10.42
C LYS A 357 -25.30 -18.14 11.75
N PHE A 358 -24.58 -17.63 12.76
CA PHE A 358 -25.18 -17.28 14.05
C PHE A 358 -25.77 -15.87 14.10
N ILE A 359 -25.56 -15.06 13.06
CA ILE A 359 -26.18 -13.75 12.90
C ILE A 359 -27.46 -13.92 12.09
N LYS A 360 -28.62 -13.66 12.72
CA LYS A 360 -29.95 -13.73 12.08
C LYS A 360 -30.29 -12.46 11.32
N ASN A 361 -30.02 -11.31 11.93
CA ASN A 361 -30.38 -10.01 11.38
C ASN A 361 -29.37 -8.94 11.80
N ILE A 362 -29.18 -7.94 10.92
CA ILE A 362 -28.44 -6.71 11.20
C ILE A 362 -29.31 -5.56 10.73
N LYS A 363 -29.43 -4.53 11.56
CA LYS A 363 -30.06 -3.26 11.21
C LYS A 363 -29.13 -2.10 11.52
N LEU A 364 -28.98 -1.18 10.57
CA LEU A 364 -28.31 0.09 10.83
C LEU A 364 -29.26 0.99 11.64
N SER A 365 -28.86 1.34 12.86
CA SER A 365 -29.67 2.20 13.74
C SER A 365 -29.35 3.67 13.53
N SER A 366 -28.06 4.00 13.49
CA SER A 366 -27.59 5.37 13.28
C SER A 366 -26.15 5.41 12.77
N ILE A 367 -25.81 6.52 12.14
CA ILE A 367 -24.44 6.95 11.84
C ILE A 367 -24.11 8.11 12.77
N ASP A 368 -22.95 8.07 13.41
CA ASP A 368 -22.51 9.09 14.34
C ASP A 368 -22.20 10.40 13.61
N LYS A 369 -22.68 11.51 14.17
CA LYS A 369 -22.25 12.84 13.74
C LYS A 369 -20.81 13.07 14.21
N THR A 370 -19.94 13.41 13.28
CA THR A 370 -18.50 13.55 13.53
C THR A 370 -17.98 14.83 12.88
N THR A 371 -16.97 15.44 13.50
CA THR A 371 -16.16 16.51 12.90
C THR A 371 -14.88 15.96 12.27
N ASP A 372 -14.50 14.72 12.58
CA ASP A 372 -13.40 14.03 11.92
C ASP A 372 -13.87 13.52 10.56
N TYR A 373 -13.34 14.09 9.49
CA TYR A 373 -13.73 13.74 8.13
C TYR A 373 -13.15 12.41 7.63
N ARG A 374 -12.29 11.75 8.41
CA ARG A 374 -11.66 10.47 8.04
C ARG A 374 -12.14 9.28 8.88
N ASN A 375 -12.97 9.51 9.90
CA ASN A 375 -13.51 8.49 10.77
C ASN A 375 -14.95 8.79 11.19
N SER A 376 -15.77 7.76 11.29
CA SER A 376 -17.12 7.83 11.88
C SER A 376 -17.38 6.62 12.77
N GLY A 377 -18.55 6.59 13.40
CA GLY A 377 -19.10 5.44 14.08
C GLY A 377 -20.45 5.06 13.48
N VAL A 378 -20.78 3.78 13.50
CA VAL A 378 -22.12 3.28 13.17
C VAL A 378 -22.63 2.39 14.29
N LEU A 379 -23.89 2.56 14.64
CA LEU A 379 -24.58 1.72 15.61
C LEU A 379 -25.41 0.68 14.87
N LEU A 380 -25.11 -0.58 15.13
CA LEU A 380 -25.82 -1.73 14.57
C LEU A 380 -26.66 -2.41 15.65
N GLU A 381 -27.88 -2.77 15.30
CA GLU A 381 -28.73 -3.70 16.06
C GLU A 381 -28.55 -5.09 15.45
N VAL A 382 -27.98 -6.03 16.21
CA VAL A 382 -27.64 -7.38 15.75
C VAL A 382 -28.45 -8.41 16.51
N LEU A 383 -29.22 -9.22 15.79
CA LEU A 383 -29.95 -10.36 16.35
C LEU A 383 -29.17 -11.66 16.11
N THR A 384 -28.90 -12.41 17.17
CA THR A 384 -28.17 -13.69 17.08
C THR A 384 -29.09 -14.90 17.18
N ASN A 385 -28.53 -16.10 16.98
CA ASN A 385 -29.28 -17.34 17.09
C ASN A 385 -29.73 -17.70 18.51
N GLU A 386 -29.10 -17.14 19.55
CA GLU A 386 -29.26 -17.54 20.94
C GLU A 386 -30.64 -17.19 21.55
N SER A 387 -31.29 -16.13 21.08
CA SER A 387 -32.64 -15.73 21.52
C SER A 387 -33.36 -14.95 20.42
N LYS A 388 -34.71 -14.95 20.45
CA LYS A 388 -35.52 -14.13 19.54
C LYS A 388 -35.55 -12.65 19.94
N ASP A 389 -35.27 -12.34 21.21
CA ASP A 389 -35.42 -10.99 21.79
C ASP A 389 -34.08 -10.35 22.18
N ASN A 390 -32.96 -11.09 22.06
CA ASN A 390 -31.64 -10.57 22.44
C ASN A 390 -31.01 -9.78 21.29
N VAL A 391 -31.36 -8.50 21.18
CA VAL A 391 -30.73 -7.56 20.27
C VAL A 391 -29.47 -6.99 20.92
N ILE A 392 -28.31 -7.25 20.30
CA ILE A 392 -27.03 -6.71 20.72
C ILE A 392 -26.78 -5.41 19.97
N LYS A 393 -26.46 -4.35 20.71
CA LYS A 393 -26.06 -3.06 20.15
C LYS A 393 -24.55 -3.07 19.95
N LEU A 394 -24.13 -3.04 18.69
CA LEU A 394 -22.72 -3.10 18.31
C LEU A 394 -22.30 -1.77 17.69
N HIS A 395 -21.29 -1.13 18.25
CA HIS A 395 -20.68 0.07 17.67
C HIS A 395 -19.48 -0.32 16.80
N LYS A 396 -19.51 0.06 15.52
CA LYS A 396 -18.39 -0.14 14.58
C LYS A 396 -17.81 1.21 14.20
N LYS A 397 -16.48 1.28 14.04
CA LYS A 397 -15.75 2.50 13.70
C LYS A 397 -15.22 2.43 12.25
N PRO A 398 -16.03 2.69 11.22
CA PRO A 398 -15.51 2.80 9.86
C PRO A 398 -14.63 4.04 9.72
N GLY A 399 -13.52 3.90 8.99
CA GLY A 399 -12.56 4.97 8.80
C GLY A 399 -11.14 4.46 8.67
N VAL A 400 -10.19 5.39 8.71
CA VAL A 400 -8.76 5.09 8.59
C VAL A 400 -8.04 4.98 9.94
N GLY A 401 -8.75 5.19 11.06
CA GLY A 401 -8.16 5.28 12.39
C GLY A 401 -7.30 6.53 12.55
N LYS A 402 -6.15 6.42 13.21
CA LYS A 402 -5.22 7.55 13.38
C LYS A 402 -4.51 7.88 12.07
N TYR A 403 -4.42 9.17 11.72
CA TYR A 403 -3.82 9.66 10.48
C TYR A 403 -3.14 11.03 10.66
N THR A 404 -2.48 11.48 9.61
CA THR A 404 -2.04 12.87 9.45
C THR A 404 -2.28 13.35 8.03
N ASP A 405 -2.50 14.65 7.88
CA ASP A 405 -2.64 15.28 6.56
C ASP A 405 -1.29 15.83 6.10
N LEU A 406 -0.99 15.64 4.81
CA LEU A 406 0.17 16.25 4.15
C LEU A 406 -0.10 17.72 3.81
N TYR A 407 -1.36 18.04 3.53
CA TYR A 407 -1.86 19.39 3.22
C TYR A 407 -2.85 19.82 4.30
N SER A 408 -3.36 21.06 4.27
CA SER A 408 -4.39 21.50 5.22
C SER A 408 -5.60 20.57 5.24
N ALA A 409 -6.20 20.36 6.41
CA ALA A 409 -7.38 19.51 6.58
C ALA A 409 -8.53 19.94 5.66
N ASP A 410 -8.78 21.24 5.50
CA ASP A 410 -9.83 21.75 4.60
C ASP A 410 -9.56 21.39 3.14
N PHE A 411 -8.32 21.60 2.65
CA PHE A 411 -7.93 21.19 1.30
C PHE A 411 -8.07 19.67 1.10
N THR A 412 -7.55 18.88 2.03
CA THR A 412 -7.58 17.41 1.95
C THR A 412 -9.02 16.89 1.99
N LYS A 413 -9.87 17.45 2.87
CA LYS A 413 -11.29 17.11 2.96
C LYS A 413 -12.04 17.41 1.67
N ASN A 414 -11.82 18.59 1.09
CA ASN A 414 -12.49 18.99 -0.16
C ASN A 414 -12.03 18.17 -1.37
N ASN A 415 -10.86 17.55 -1.30
CA ASN A 415 -10.26 16.76 -2.38
C ASN A 415 -10.05 15.28 -1.98
N ILE A 416 -10.81 14.76 -1.02
CA ILE A 416 -10.57 13.43 -0.45
C ILE A 416 -10.88 12.29 -1.44
N HIS A 417 -11.65 12.58 -2.49
CA HIS A 417 -11.81 11.71 -3.65
C HIS A 417 -10.50 11.69 -4.47
N ALA A 418 -9.48 11.05 -3.93
CA ALA A 418 -8.12 11.09 -4.43
C ALA A 418 -7.71 9.75 -5.08
N PRO A 419 -8.18 9.44 -6.30
CA PRO A 419 -7.89 8.17 -6.91
C PRO A 419 -6.39 8.01 -7.16
N ASN A 420 -5.92 6.77 -7.08
CA ASN A 420 -4.53 6.45 -7.35
C ASN A 420 -4.20 6.62 -8.84
N PHE A 421 -3.13 7.37 -9.13
CA PHE A 421 -2.71 7.62 -10.50
C PHE A 421 -1.66 6.59 -10.93
N ALA A 422 -2.05 5.72 -11.86
CA ALA A 422 -1.20 4.67 -12.40
C ALA A 422 -0.32 5.23 -13.54
N THR A 423 1.00 5.23 -13.32
CA THR A 423 2.00 5.80 -14.25
C THR A 423 2.80 4.74 -15.02
N GLU A 424 2.44 3.47 -14.88
CA GLU A 424 3.16 2.39 -15.52
C GLU A 424 3.12 2.54 -17.05
N LYS A 425 4.23 2.21 -17.71
CA LYS A 425 4.40 2.29 -19.19
C LYS A 425 4.41 3.71 -19.78
N LEU A 426 4.40 4.75 -18.97
CA LEU A 426 4.75 6.09 -19.44
C LEU A 426 6.25 6.13 -19.80
N THR A 427 6.57 6.71 -20.95
CA THR A 427 7.92 7.08 -21.37
C THR A 427 8.17 8.57 -21.12
N GLN A 428 9.42 9.02 -21.25
CA GLN A 428 9.73 10.44 -21.07
C GLN A 428 9.03 11.32 -22.12
N GLU A 429 8.83 10.80 -23.33
CA GLU A 429 8.11 11.48 -24.41
C GLU A 429 6.63 11.69 -24.05
N ASN A 430 6.01 10.73 -23.36
CA ASN A 430 4.62 10.86 -22.88
C ASN A 430 4.46 12.00 -21.86
N LEU A 431 5.48 12.27 -21.03
CA LEU A 431 5.39 13.26 -19.96
C LEU A 431 5.11 14.67 -20.45
N LYS A 432 5.59 15.02 -21.65
CA LYS A 432 5.37 16.35 -22.25
C LYS A 432 3.90 16.62 -22.60
N SER A 433 3.11 15.56 -22.77
CA SER A 433 1.70 15.62 -23.16
C SER A 433 0.75 15.47 -21.98
N ILE A 434 1.26 15.22 -20.77
CA ILE A 434 0.43 15.07 -19.57
C ILE A 434 0.26 16.45 -18.95
N ASN A 435 -0.99 16.90 -18.85
CA ASN A 435 -1.36 18.13 -18.16
C ASN A 435 -2.26 17.82 -16.95
N LYS A 436 -2.67 18.85 -16.20
CA LYS A 436 -3.52 18.71 -15.01
C LYS A 436 -5.03 18.57 -15.32
N ASP A 437 -5.43 18.33 -16.57
CA ASP A 437 -6.85 18.25 -16.94
C ASP A 437 -7.60 17.11 -16.22
N PHE A 438 -6.88 16.07 -15.79
CA PHE A 438 -7.45 14.99 -15.00
C PHE A 438 -7.99 15.46 -13.62
N PHE A 439 -7.55 16.60 -13.10
CA PHE A 439 -8.14 17.20 -11.88
C PHE A 439 -9.64 17.46 -12.08
N ARG A 440 -10.00 17.99 -13.25
CA ARG A 440 -11.40 18.27 -13.60
C ARG A 440 -12.20 16.99 -13.85
N GLN A 441 -11.56 15.95 -14.40
CA GLN A 441 -12.23 14.70 -14.70
C GLN A 441 -12.71 13.98 -13.42
N PHE A 442 -11.92 14.03 -12.35
CA PHE A 442 -12.19 13.30 -11.12
C PHE A 442 -12.75 14.15 -9.97
N ASP A 443 -13.01 15.44 -10.21
CA ASP A 443 -13.50 16.39 -9.21
C ASP A 443 -12.63 16.39 -7.94
N SER A 444 -11.32 16.43 -8.16
CA SER A 444 -10.30 16.43 -7.11
C SER A 444 -9.03 17.09 -7.59
N GLU A 445 -8.39 17.84 -6.71
CA GLU A 445 -7.07 18.44 -6.88
C GLU A 445 -6.00 17.71 -6.05
N LEU A 446 -6.29 16.50 -5.57
CA LEU A 446 -5.40 15.66 -4.79
C LEU A 446 -5.36 14.25 -5.35
N PHE A 447 -4.17 13.73 -5.63
CA PHE A 447 -3.95 12.36 -6.06
C PHE A 447 -2.73 11.77 -5.36
N SER A 448 -2.73 10.46 -5.12
CA SER A 448 -1.59 9.77 -4.50
C SER A 448 -1.20 8.53 -5.30
N GLY A 449 0.09 8.19 -5.35
CA GLY A 449 0.52 6.99 -6.07
C GLY A 449 2.03 6.87 -6.22
N GLY A 450 2.45 5.76 -6.80
CA GLY A 450 3.84 5.52 -7.19
C GLY A 450 4.64 4.61 -6.26
N TYR A 451 4.33 4.47 -4.97
CA TYR A 451 5.13 3.57 -4.11
C TYR A 451 5.11 2.14 -4.64
N ALA A 452 6.31 1.54 -4.74
CA ALA A 452 6.54 0.20 -5.27
C ALA A 452 6.19 0.00 -6.75
N ARG A 453 6.03 1.09 -7.52
CA ARG A 453 5.76 1.04 -8.97
C ARG A 453 7.03 1.24 -9.78
N SER A 454 7.25 0.35 -10.74
CA SER A 454 8.32 0.54 -11.72
C SER A 454 7.93 1.55 -12.80
N ARG A 455 8.84 2.48 -13.12
CA ARG A 455 8.63 3.59 -14.06
C ARG A 455 9.62 3.52 -15.22
N GLY A 456 9.19 4.02 -16.38
CA GLY A 456 9.98 4.05 -17.62
C GLY A 456 10.45 5.44 -18.05
N PHE A 457 10.04 6.52 -17.38
CA PHE A 457 10.08 7.87 -17.95
C PHE A 457 11.18 8.82 -17.43
N TYR A 458 12.14 8.32 -16.63
CA TYR A 458 13.24 9.14 -16.09
C TYR A 458 14.51 9.16 -16.97
N SER A 459 14.45 8.64 -18.19
CA SER A 459 15.51 8.83 -19.19
C SER A 459 14.99 8.57 -20.60
N GLU A 460 15.58 9.26 -21.58
CA GLU A 460 15.16 9.20 -22.98
C GLU A 460 15.34 7.78 -23.55
N LYS A 461 14.48 7.38 -24.50
CA LYS A 461 14.57 6.09 -25.22
C LYS A 461 14.45 4.85 -24.32
N VAL A 462 13.96 4.99 -23.09
CA VAL A 462 13.66 3.86 -22.22
C VAL A 462 12.37 3.22 -22.64
N LYS A 463 12.49 1.99 -23.13
CA LYS A 463 11.36 1.14 -23.52
C LYS A 463 10.89 0.20 -22.39
N SER A 464 11.64 0.15 -21.28
CA SER A 464 11.47 -0.85 -20.22
C SER A 464 11.46 -0.20 -18.84
N PRO A 465 10.51 -0.52 -17.94
CA PRO A 465 10.47 0.07 -16.60
C PRO A 465 11.70 -0.32 -15.77
N LYS A 466 12.67 0.59 -15.63
CA LYS A 466 13.98 0.35 -14.99
C LYS A 466 14.25 1.20 -13.74
N PHE A 467 13.24 1.95 -13.32
CA PHE A 467 13.28 2.79 -12.12
C PHE A 467 12.23 2.30 -11.14
N MET A 468 12.63 1.85 -9.95
CA MET A 468 11.69 1.54 -8.86
C MET A 468 11.45 2.82 -8.06
N HIS A 469 10.19 3.19 -7.93
CA HIS A 469 9.81 4.38 -7.18
C HIS A 469 9.70 4.06 -5.69
N ILE A 470 10.50 4.77 -4.88
CA ILE A 470 10.75 4.43 -3.47
C ILE A 470 9.82 5.17 -2.50
N GLY A 471 9.38 6.35 -2.87
CA GLY A 471 8.40 7.11 -2.12
C GLY A 471 7.00 6.99 -2.69
N GLU A 472 6.10 7.78 -2.11
CA GLU A 472 4.79 8.06 -2.66
C GLU A 472 4.78 9.50 -3.15
N ASP A 473 4.22 9.71 -4.34
CA ASP A 473 3.97 11.04 -4.89
C ASP A 473 2.55 11.46 -4.52
N TYR A 474 2.41 12.67 -3.97
CA TYR A 474 1.14 13.30 -3.66
C TYR A 474 0.97 14.54 -4.54
N ILE A 475 0.21 14.40 -5.62
CA ILE A 475 -0.03 15.47 -6.60
C ILE A 475 -1.04 16.46 -6.01
N ALA A 476 -0.75 17.76 -6.15
CA ALA A 476 -1.69 18.83 -5.86
C ALA A 476 -1.39 20.09 -6.69
N ASN A 477 -2.12 21.18 -6.43
CA ASN A 477 -1.88 22.48 -7.07
C ASN A 477 -0.46 23.00 -6.82
N ASP A 478 0.01 23.86 -7.72
CA ASP A 478 1.32 24.50 -7.55
C ASP A 478 1.35 25.31 -6.26
N PHE A 479 2.47 25.28 -5.54
CA PHE A 479 2.66 25.99 -4.27
C PHE A 479 1.67 25.62 -3.16
N GLN A 480 1.00 24.45 -3.25
CA GLN A 480 0.21 23.95 -2.13
C GLN A 480 1.10 23.80 -0.89
N ALA A 481 0.62 24.27 0.27
CA ALA A 481 1.38 24.26 1.51
C ALA A 481 1.50 22.83 2.07
N VAL A 482 2.74 22.38 2.31
CA VAL A 482 3.08 21.08 2.88
C VAL A 482 3.22 21.20 4.39
N LEU A 483 2.58 20.30 5.12
CA LEU A 483 2.51 20.30 6.58
C LEU A 483 3.44 19.26 7.21
N MET A 484 3.92 19.57 8.42
CA MET A 484 4.62 18.61 9.26
C MET A 484 3.66 17.50 9.72
N PRO A 485 3.95 16.21 9.48
CA PRO A 485 3.02 15.11 9.79
C PRO A 485 2.90 14.80 11.28
N TYR A 486 3.98 14.99 12.05
CA TYR A 486 4.03 14.72 13.49
C TYR A 486 4.99 15.72 14.15
N ASP A 487 4.87 15.89 15.47
CA ASP A 487 5.86 16.68 16.22
C ASP A 487 7.26 16.09 16.04
N GLY A 488 8.23 16.94 15.70
CA GLY A 488 9.59 16.51 15.43
C GLY A 488 10.53 17.67 15.10
N GLU A 489 11.55 17.36 14.30
CA GLU A 489 12.66 18.26 14.00
C GLU A 489 12.95 18.27 12.50
N ILE A 490 13.08 19.45 11.87
CA ILE A 490 13.70 19.55 10.55
C ILE A 490 15.21 19.61 10.74
N ILE A 491 15.93 18.73 10.04
CA ILE A 491 17.38 18.54 10.18
C ILE A 491 18.16 18.93 8.92
N ALA A 492 17.48 19.12 7.79
CA ALA A 492 18.07 19.61 6.55
C ALA A 492 17.02 20.29 5.68
N ALA A 493 17.44 21.35 4.99
CA ALA A 493 16.64 22.09 4.03
C ALA A 493 17.55 22.66 2.93
N TYR A 494 17.40 22.18 1.70
CA TYR A 494 18.29 22.56 0.60
C TYR A 494 17.69 22.34 -0.80
N GLU A 495 18.19 23.07 -1.78
CA GLU A 495 17.75 23.00 -3.18
C GLU A 495 18.76 22.23 -4.05
N LEU A 496 18.31 21.23 -4.81
CA LEU A 496 19.09 20.60 -5.87
C LEU A 496 18.59 21.05 -7.24
N SER A 497 19.01 22.25 -7.64
CA SER A 497 18.60 22.84 -8.92
C SER A 497 19.13 22.04 -10.12
N THR A 498 18.29 21.91 -11.14
CA THR A 498 18.70 21.42 -12.46
C THR A 498 17.93 22.18 -13.52
N ASN A 499 18.55 22.40 -14.67
CA ASN A 499 17.90 22.97 -15.84
C ASN A 499 17.40 21.88 -16.80
N VAL A 500 17.57 20.60 -16.44
CA VAL A 500 17.14 19.45 -17.26
C VAL A 500 15.73 19.04 -16.82
N PRO A 501 14.70 19.17 -17.69
CA PRO A 501 13.36 18.72 -17.39
C PRO A 501 13.31 17.22 -17.06
N PHE A 502 12.43 16.83 -16.13
CA PHE A 502 12.19 15.46 -15.67
C PHE A 502 13.37 14.79 -14.94
N ALA A 503 14.48 15.50 -14.70
CA ALA A 503 15.67 14.97 -14.05
C ALA A 503 15.95 15.63 -12.68
N GLY A 504 15.11 16.58 -12.26
CA GLY A 504 15.33 17.36 -11.04
C GLY A 504 14.70 16.77 -9.80
N VAL A 505 15.33 17.04 -8.65
CA VAL A 505 14.78 16.73 -7.32
C VAL A 505 14.07 17.95 -6.73
N GLY A 506 14.42 19.16 -7.16
CA GLY A 506 13.91 20.40 -6.58
C GLY A 506 14.43 20.63 -5.17
N THR A 507 13.59 21.21 -4.31
CA THR A 507 13.92 21.45 -2.90
C THR A 507 13.59 20.23 -2.04
N VAL A 508 14.51 19.94 -1.11
CA VAL A 508 14.46 18.80 -0.20
C VAL A 508 14.40 19.29 1.24
N LEU A 509 13.43 18.79 2.00
CA LEU A 509 13.39 18.87 3.45
C LEU A 509 13.53 17.47 4.04
N VAL A 510 14.25 17.36 5.17
CA VAL A 510 14.34 16.11 5.94
C VAL A 510 13.89 16.36 7.37
N ALA A 511 12.85 15.65 7.77
CA ALA A 511 12.33 15.62 9.12
C ALA A 511 12.83 14.39 9.89
N LYS A 512 13.10 14.57 11.16
CA LYS A 512 13.39 13.56 12.17
C LYS A 512 12.23 13.54 13.16
N VAL A 513 11.51 12.42 13.23
CA VAL A 513 10.32 12.28 14.09
C VAL A 513 10.58 11.21 15.14
N PRO A 514 10.48 11.54 16.45
CA PRO A 514 10.67 10.56 17.50
C PRO A 514 9.55 9.51 17.48
N ILE A 515 9.89 8.27 17.80
CA ILE A 515 8.92 7.14 17.77
C ILE A 515 7.76 7.35 18.74
N THR A 516 7.99 8.08 19.84
CA THR A 516 6.94 8.45 20.80
C THR A 516 5.84 9.34 20.19
N SER A 517 6.15 10.08 19.13
CA SER A 517 5.17 10.91 18.40
C SER A 517 4.38 10.12 17.35
N LEU A 518 4.73 8.85 17.08
CA LEU A 518 4.07 8.04 16.05
C LEU A 518 2.82 7.36 16.61
N PRO A 519 1.63 7.71 16.10
CA PRO A 519 0.37 7.06 16.47
C PRO A 519 0.18 5.77 15.66
N TRP A 520 1.20 4.91 15.66
CA TRP A 520 1.17 3.60 15.00
C TRP A 520 0.71 2.53 15.97
N SER A 521 0.01 1.52 15.44
CA SER A 521 -0.45 0.38 16.23
C SER A 521 0.74 -0.42 16.79
N PRO A 522 0.52 -1.21 17.86
CA PRO A 522 1.58 -2.09 18.37
C PRO A 522 2.19 -2.99 17.30
N LYS A 523 1.38 -3.57 16.41
CA LYS A 523 1.84 -4.43 15.30
C LYS A 523 2.65 -3.65 14.27
N GLN A 524 2.21 -2.45 13.89
CA GLN A 524 2.97 -1.59 12.98
C GLN A 524 4.34 -1.24 13.57
N LYS A 525 4.42 -0.94 14.87
CA LYS A 525 5.70 -0.67 15.54
C LYS A 525 6.62 -1.90 15.56
N GLU A 526 6.07 -3.08 15.83
CA GLU A 526 6.81 -4.35 15.81
C GLU A 526 7.42 -4.62 14.43
N ILE A 527 6.61 -4.54 13.37
CA ILE A 527 7.02 -4.89 12.00
C ILE A 527 7.91 -3.81 11.38
N GLU A 528 7.49 -2.54 11.46
CA GLU A 528 8.13 -1.48 10.68
C GLU A 528 9.35 -0.88 11.36
N LEU A 529 9.36 -0.81 12.70
CA LEU A 529 10.46 -0.20 13.45
C LEU A 529 11.47 -1.23 13.96
N ASN A 530 11.05 -2.48 14.22
CA ASN A 530 11.84 -3.62 14.68
C ASN A 530 13.15 -3.24 15.42
N ASP A 531 13.06 -3.13 16.75
CA ASP A 531 14.09 -2.68 17.68
C ASP A 531 14.45 -1.18 17.64
N ASN A 532 14.00 -0.39 16.65
CA ASN A 532 14.16 1.05 16.72
C ASN A 532 13.21 1.66 17.77
N LYS A 533 13.80 2.40 18.72
CA LYS A 533 13.09 3.12 19.80
C LYS A 533 13.34 4.63 19.81
N THR A 534 14.08 5.13 18.82
CA THR A 534 14.56 6.52 18.77
C THR A 534 13.68 7.39 17.88
N HIS A 535 13.89 7.35 16.57
CA HIS A 535 13.22 8.20 15.59
C HIS A 535 13.20 7.54 14.22
N ILE A 536 12.29 8.04 13.37
CA ILE A 536 12.26 7.80 11.92
C ILE A 536 12.73 9.05 11.19
N TYR A 537 13.06 8.91 9.90
CA TYR A 537 13.24 10.05 9.01
C TYR A 537 12.17 10.09 7.94
N ILE A 538 11.75 11.29 7.58
CA ILE A 538 10.83 11.56 6.48
C ILE A 538 11.49 12.60 5.58
N SER A 539 11.55 12.36 4.28
CA SER A 539 11.99 13.39 3.34
C SER A 539 10.86 13.84 2.44
N PHE A 540 10.86 15.14 2.13
CA PHE A 540 9.92 15.82 1.25
C PHE A 540 10.72 16.40 0.10
N LEU A 541 10.44 15.95 -1.12
CA LEU A 541 11.12 16.35 -2.34
C LEU A 541 10.18 17.17 -3.23
N HIS A 542 10.72 17.74 -4.31
CA HIS A 542 9.98 18.46 -5.34
C HIS A 542 9.28 19.72 -4.83
N LEU A 543 9.82 20.33 -3.76
CA LEU A 543 9.32 21.57 -3.18
C LEU A 543 9.88 22.81 -3.89
N ASP A 544 9.17 23.93 -3.78
CA ASP A 544 9.60 25.23 -4.30
C ASP A 544 10.68 25.86 -3.40
N ALA A 545 11.82 26.22 -3.99
CA ALA A 545 12.96 26.72 -3.22
C ALA A 545 12.70 28.12 -2.63
N GLN A 546 12.06 29.01 -3.39
CA GLN A 546 11.87 30.39 -2.99
C GLN A 546 10.96 30.49 -1.77
N ARG A 547 9.85 29.75 -1.75
CA ARG A 547 8.88 29.75 -0.66
C ARG A 547 9.28 28.84 0.49
N THR A 548 9.94 27.71 0.21
CA THR A 548 10.28 26.73 1.25
C THR A 548 11.52 27.15 2.05
N LEU A 549 12.57 27.64 1.38
CA LEU A 549 13.81 28.01 2.08
C LEU A 549 13.76 29.43 2.66
N ASN A 550 12.79 30.26 2.26
CA ASN A 550 12.46 31.56 2.87
C ASN A 550 11.11 31.48 3.60
N ASN A 551 10.96 30.53 4.52
CA ASN A 551 9.72 30.30 5.24
C ASN A 551 9.63 31.17 6.50
N ASP A 552 8.82 32.23 6.44
CA ASP A 552 8.62 33.19 7.54
C ASP A 552 8.12 32.53 8.83
N LYS A 553 7.22 31.52 8.73
CA LYS A 553 6.71 30.80 9.90
C LYS A 553 7.79 30.05 10.66
N LEU A 554 8.86 29.66 9.97
CA LEU A 554 10.01 28.97 10.55
C LEU A 554 11.19 29.91 10.84
N GLY A 555 11.11 31.17 10.40
CA GLY A 555 12.19 32.15 10.47
C GLY A 555 13.38 31.77 9.60
N TRP A 556 13.12 31.17 8.43
CA TRP A 556 14.16 30.70 7.52
C TRP A 556 14.45 31.72 6.43
N VAL A 557 15.72 31.85 6.08
CA VAL A 557 16.21 32.62 4.96
C VAL A 557 17.17 31.75 4.17
N ALA A 558 16.99 31.71 2.86
CA ALA A 558 17.84 30.94 1.97
C ALA A 558 19.22 31.60 1.85
N GLU A 559 20.26 30.80 1.97
CA GLU A 559 21.64 31.22 1.79
C GLU A 559 22.36 30.32 0.78
N THR A 560 23.31 30.89 0.05
CA THR A 560 24.21 30.11 -0.82
C THR A 560 25.36 29.54 0.02
N ALA A 561 25.62 28.24 -0.14
CA ALA A 561 26.74 27.53 0.47
C ALA A 561 27.47 26.66 -0.56
N LYS A 562 28.65 26.14 -0.20
CA LYS A 562 29.38 25.19 -1.05
C LYS A 562 28.80 23.79 -0.91
N LEU A 563 28.49 23.18 -2.05
CA LEU A 563 28.27 21.75 -2.21
C LEU A 563 29.58 21.16 -2.75
N LYS A 564 30.09 20.08 -2.14
CA LYS A 564 31.36 19.40 -2.50
C LYS A 564 31.87 19.68 -3.94
N LYS A 565 33.12 20.12 -4.07
CA LYS A 565 33.83 20.45 -5.35
C LYS A 565 33.27 21.69 -6.09
N ASP A 566 33.45 22.88 -5.49
CA ASP A 566 33.14 24.23 -6.02
C ASP A 566 31.72 24.46 -6.59
N LYS A 567 30.80 23.52 -6.39
CA LYS A 567 29.38 23.73 -6.68
C LYS A 567 28.74 24.52 -5.56
N THR A 568 27.69 25.27 -5.88
CA THR A 568 26.88 25.97 -4.88
C THR A 568 25.54 25.28 -4.68
N VAL A 569 24.95 25.49 -3.51
CA VAL A 569 23.64 24.98 -3.11
C VAL A 569 22.92 26.06 -2.31
N LYS A 570 21.61 26.24 -2.53
CA LYS A 570 20.79 27.06 -1.63
C LYS A 570 20.36 26.20 -0.45
N VAL A 571 20.58 26.70 0.76
CA VAL A 571 20.32 25.99 2.02
C VAL A 571 19.77 26.95 3.07
N VAL A 572 19.18 26.40 4.13
CA VAL A 572 18.98 27.15 5.38
C VAL A 572 20.13 26.78 6.34
N LYS A 573 21.21 27.57 6.38
CA LYS A 573 22.46 27.18 7.10
C LYS A 573 22.27 26.97 8.61
N SER A 574 21.27 27.61 9.20
CA SER A 574 20.93 27.48 10.62
C SER A 574 20.31 26.12 10.96
N VAL A 575 19.79 25.40 9.97
CA VAL A 575 19.12 24.11 10.13
C VAL A 575 20.09 22.99 9.77
N THR A 576 20.51 22.23 10.79
CA THR A 576 21.42 21.09 10.62
C THR A 576 21.03 19.98 11.61
N PRO A 577 21.53 18.74 11.48
CA PRO A 577 21.30 17.71 12.49
C PRO A 577 21.81 18.07 13.90
N SER A 578 22.82 18.94 14.00
CA SER A 578 23.33 19.46 15.27
C SER A 578 22.58 20.70 15.77
N THR A 579 21.90 21.41 14.89
CA THR A 579 21.06 22.59 15.18
C THR A 579 19.69 22.41 14.51
N PRO A 580 18.90 21.40 14.92
CA PRO A 580 17.63 21.12 14.28
C PRO A 580 16.60 22.20 14.60
N LYS A 581 15.64 22.42 13.68
CA LYS A 581 14.47 23.25 13.94
C LYS A 581 13.34 22.37 14.47
N LYS A 582 12.93 22.55 15.72
CA LYS A 582 11.73 21.90 16.26
C LYS A 582 10.47 22.44 15.57
N VAL A 583 9.58 21.55 15.19
CA VAL A 583 8.35 21.84 14.46
C VAL A 583 7.22 20.95 14.97
N SER A 584 6.06 21.55 15.26
CA SER A 584 4.86 20.82 15.67
C SER A 584 4.08 20.31 14.46
N LYS A 585 3.33 19.22 14.64
CA LYS A 585 2.37 18.68 13.67
C LYS A 585 1.46 19.79 13.13
N GLY A 586 1.19 19.76 11.83
CA GLY A 586 0.32 20.72 11.14
C GLY A 586 0.98 22.06 10.80
N THR A 587 2.23 22.31 11.22
CA THR A 587 2.97 23.50 10.81
C THR A 587 3.33 23.42 9.33
N VAL A 588 3.17 24.52 8.59
CA VAL A 588 3.62 24.61 7.19
C VAL A 588 5.15 24.60 7.15
N ILE A 589 5.72 23.55 6.56
CA ILE A 589 7.18 23.35 6.45
C ILE A 589 7.73 23.73 5.08
N GLY A 590 6.90 23.71 4.05
CA GLY A 590 7.29 24.06 2.70
C GLY A 590 6.09 24.18 1.77
N TYR A 591 6.38 24.34 0.49
CA TYR A 591 5.38 24.52 -0.55
C TYR A 591 5.76 23.67 -1.77
N LEU A 592 4.78 23.09 -2.45
CA LEU A 592 5.04 22.32 -3.66
C LEU A 592 5.70 23.19 -4.73
N GLY A 593 6.64 22.61 -5.46
CA GLY A 593 7.21 23.23 -6.65
C GLY A 593 6.27 23.12 -7.84
N ASP A 594 6.30 24.12 -8.70
CA ASP A 594 5.73 24.06 -10.04
C ASP A 594 6.64 23.28 -11.00
N HIS A 595 6.22 23.13 -12.27
CA HIS A 595 7.03 22.46 -13.29
C HIS A 595 8.45 23.02 -13.44
N SER A 596 8.68 24.31 -13.16
CA SER A 596 10.01 24.93 -13.28
C SER A 596 10.93 24.63 -12.09
N SER A 597 10.37 24.41 -10.91
CA SER A 597 11.09 24.32 -9.63
C SER A 597 11.11 22.90 -9.03
N ASN A 598 10.17 22.04 -9.45
CA ASN A 598 10.03 20.68 -8.93
C ASN A 598 10.85 19.63 -9.69
N GLY A 599 11.60 20.03 -10.70
CA GLY A 599 12.36 19.11 -11.56
C GLY A 599 11.68 18.71 -12.85
N GLY A 600 10.66 19.44 -13.30
CA GLY A 600 10.04 19.28 -14.62
C GLY A 600 8.89 18.30 -14.66
N TRP A 601 8.25 17.97 -13.53
CA TRP A 601 7.07 17.10 -13.49
C TRP A 601 5.83 17.90 -13.05
N MET A 602 4.66 17.26 -12.94
CA MET A 602 3.49 17.89 -12.32
C MET A 602 3.76 18.24 -10.86
N SER A 603 3.17 19.30 -10.32
CA SER A 603 3.33 19.66 -8.90
C SER A 603 2.90 18.52 -7.98
N HIS A 604 3.84 18.06 -7.17
CA HIS A 604 3.64 16.98 -6.21
C HIS A 604 4.70 17.08 -5.11
N ALA A 605 4.37 16.54 -3.93
CA ALA A 605 5.38 16.18 -2.96
C ALA A 605 5.72 14.70 -3.13
N HIS A 606 6.99 14.39 -3.33
CA HIS A 606 7.47 13.03 -3.19
C HIS A 606 7.94 12.80 -1.76
N ILE A 607 7.37 11.79 -1.10
CA ILE A 607 7.67 11.48 0.30
C ILE A 607 8.37 10.15 0.40
N ASN A 608 9.56 10.15 1.01
CA ASN A 608 10.18 8.91 1.48
C ASN A 608 10.00 8.77 2.99
N LEU A 609 9.71 7.54 3.42
CA LEU A 609 9.68 7.16 4.83
C LEU A 609 10.82 6.19 5.11
N TYR A 610 11.73 6.59 6.01
CA TYR A 610 12.85 5.78 6.46
C TYR A 610 12.61 5.39 7.93
N THR A 611 12.40 4.11 8.19
CA THR A 611 12.08 3.63 9.55
C THR A 611 13.29 3.68 10.48
N ASN A 612 14.50 3.89 9.94
CA ASN A 612 15.77 3.88 10.68
C ASN A 612 15.95 2.62 11.54
N ARG A 613 15.34 1.50 11.11
CA ARG A 613 15.43 0.22 11.83
C ARG A 613 16.84 -0.37 11.71
N PRO A 614 17.45 -0.84 12.81
CA PRO A 614 18.74 -1.53 12.74
C PRO A 614 18.61 -2.93 12.11
N ASN A 615 17.44 -3.55 12.28
CA ASN A 615 17.13 -4.89 11.82
C ASN A 615 15.80 -4.92 11.06
N TYR A 616 15.71 -5.73 10.02
CA TYR A 616 14.46 -6.13 9.38
C TYR A 616 13.89 -7.39 10.07
N LEU A 617 12.61 -7.35 10.43
CA LEU A 617 11.88 -8.50 10.96
C LEU A 617 11.31 -9.30 9.80
N SER A 618 11.74 -10.56 9.63
CA SER A 618 11.18 -11.44 8.61
C SER A 618 9.76 -11.91 8.97
N GLU A 619 9.04 -12.49 8.00
CA GLU A 619 7.75 -13.13 8.27
C GLU A 619 7.87 -14.31 9.26
N ASN A 620 9.07 -14.87 9.43
CA ASN A 620 9.40 -15.89 10.44
C ASN A 620 9.78 -15.29 11.80
N TYR A 621 9.66 -13.97 11.96
CA TYR A 621 10.03 -13.22 13.17
C TYR A 621 11.51 -13.32 13.55
N PHE A 622 12.40 -13.61 12.60
CA PHE A 622 13.83 -13.47 12.81
C PHE A 622 14.30 -12.08 12.40
N SER A 623 15.14 -11.49 13.25
CA SER A 623 15.79 -10.20 12.93
C SER A 623 17.01 -10.44 12.06
N SER A 624 17.11 -9.67 10.97
CA SER A 624 18.27 -9.63 10.06
C SER A 624 18.77 -8.20 9.94
N LYS A 625 20.09 -8.00 9.91
CA LYS A 625 20.66 -6.66 9.94
C LYS A 625 20.31 -5.87 8.67
N THR A 626 19.87 -4.63 8.82
CA THR A 626 19.76 -3.70 7.70
C THR A 626 21.16 -3.25 7.28
N ILE A 627 21.51 -3.47 6.00
CA ILE A 627 22.91 -3.39 5.53
C ILE A 627 23.28 -2.05 4.88
N ARG A 628 22.30 -1.30 4.33
CA ARG A 628 22.55 -0.10 3.52
C ARG A 628 21.43 0.93 3.69
N ALA A 629 21.18 1.35 4.92
CA ALA A 629 20.23 2.41 5.19
C ALA A 629 20.53 3.64 4.33
N GLN A 630 19.54 4.09 3.56
CA GLN A 630 19.73 5.23 2.66
C GLN A 630 19.72 6.56 3.42
N LEU A 631 19.13 6.59 4.61
CA LEU A 631 19.28 7.67 5.55
C LEU A 631 19.31 7.07 6.96
N ASP A 632 20.43 7.27 7.65
CA ASP A 632 20.66 6.90 9.05
C ASP A 632 21.32 8.07 9.80
N ASP A 633 21.55 7.91 11.10
CA ASP A 633 22.16 8.97 11.92
C ASP A 633 23.56 9.37 11.46
N LYS A 634 24.32 8.43 10.91
CA LYS A 634 25.67 8.69 10.39
C LYS A 634 25.61 9.57 9.15
N ARG A 635 24.73 9.23 8.19
CA ARG A 635 24.53 10.01 6.96
C ARG A 635 23.88 11.35 7.26
N ALA A 636 22.93 11.39 8.19
CA ALA A 636 22.32 12.64 8.66
C ALA A 636 23.40 13.60 9.17
N LYS A 637 24.26 13.17 10.11
CA LYS A 637 25.39 13.97 10.61
C LYS A 637 26.33 14.49 9.52
N GLY A 638 26.46 13.77 8.40
CA GLY A 638 27.25 14.18 7.25
C GLY A 638 26.65 15.30 6.39
N TYR A 639 25.43 15.78 6.70
CA TYR A 639 24.79 16.89 5.98
C TYR A 639 25.64 18.17 5.99
N LYS A 640 26.24 18.49 7.13
CA LYS A 640 27.21 19.59 7.28
C LYS A 640 28.55 19.01 7.71
N SER A 641 29.59 19.25 6.92
CA SER A 641 30.95 18.74 7.20
C SER A 641 31.49 19.32 8.50
N SER A 642 32.04 18.46 9.37
CA SER A 642 32.79 18.90 10.56
C SER A 642 34.20 19.40 10.22
N VAL A 643 34.71 19.09 9.02
CA VAL A 643 36.05 19.46 8.55
C VAL A 643 36.07 20.87 7.95
N SER A 644 34.93 21.35 7.44
CA SER A 644 34.75 22.66 6.86
C SER A 644 33.34 23.17 7.18
N ASN A 645 33.25 24.22 8.00
CA ASN A 645 31.97 24.77 8.49
C ASN A 645 31.00 25.24 7.37
N ASN A 646 31.46 25.30 6.12
CA ASN A 646 30.70 25.80 4.96
C ASN A 646 30.31 24.72 3.94
N ASP A 647 30.77 23.47 4.08
CA ASP A 647 30.47 22.43 3.09
C ASP A 647 29.25 21.59 3.48
N PHE A 648 28.26 21.57 2.58
CA PHE A 648 27.05 20.79 2.72
C PHE A 648 27.07 19.54 1.81
N SER A 649 26.30 18.52 2.19
CA SER A 649 26.05 17.30 1.40
C SER A 649 24.56 17.05 1.25
N ALA A 650 24.13 16.42 0.15
CA ALA A 650 22.74 16.01 -0.02
C ALA A 650 22.39 14.78 0.83
N ILE A 651 21.24 14.82 1.51
CA ILE A 651 20.65 13.70 2.28
C ILE A 651 19.14 13.56 2.00
N GLY A 652 18.61 12.34 2.04
CA GLY A 652 17.16 12.09 1.89
C GLY A 652 16.57 12.39 0.51
N ASN A 653 17.38 12.59 -0.53
CA ASN A 653 16.95 13.01 -1.86
C ASN A 653 16.72 11.85 -2.86
N ILE A 654 16.38 10.65 -2.37
CA ILE A 654 16.21 9.47 -3.23
C ILE A 654 14.77 9.38 -3.72
N GLY A 655 14.49 9.70 -4.99
CA GLY A 655 13.17 9.47 -5.58
C GLY A 655 12.97 8.05 -6.12
N VAL A 656 14.01 7.54 -6.77
CA VAL A 656 13.99 6.25 -7.48
C VAL A 656 15.28 5.48 -7.30
N GLU A 657 15.20 4.17 -7.40
CA GLU A 657 16.35 3.28 -7.58
C GLU A 657 16.41 2.83 -9.05
N ARG A 658 17.58 2.98 -9.68
CA ARG A 658 17.77 2.72 -11.11
C ARG A 658 18.56 1.44 -11.35
N LYS A 659 18.22 0.73 -12.43
CA LYS A 659 19.09 -0.28 -13.05
C LYS A 659 19.61 0.17 -14.41
N ILE A 660 20.75 -0.41 -14.78
CA ILE A 660 21.40 -0.18 -16.08
C ILE A 660 20.89 -1.25 -17.04
N ASP A 661 20.76 -0.88 -18.31
CA ASP A 661 20.31 -1.79 -19.36
C ASP A 661 21.30 -2.95 -19.52
N THR A 662 20.76 -4.15 -19.73
CA THR A 662 21.54 -5.37 -19.95
C THR A 662 21.19 -5.96 -21.31
N LYS A 663 22.18 -6.55 -22.00
CA LYS A 663 21.92 -7.31 -23.23
C LYS A 663 21.07 -8.55 -22.91
N ILE A 664 20.24 -8.95 -23.87
CA ILE A 664 19.47 -10.18 -23.82
C ILE A 664 20.20 -11.26 -24.60
N TYR A 665 20.35 -12.42 -23.98
CA TYR A 665 20.96 -13.60 -24.58
C TYR A 665 19.92 -14.70 -24.76
N GLN A 666 20.18 -15.60 -25.71
CA GLN A 666 19.48 -16.88 -25.75
C GLN A 666 19.75 -17.63 -24.43
N VAL A 667 18.72 -18.29 -23.90
CA VAL A 667 18.81 -19.08 -22.68
C VAL A 667 18.30 -20.49 -22.93
N ASP A 668 18.81 -21.46 -22.19
CA ASP A 668 18.19 -22.78 -22.09
C ASP A 668 16.82 -22.65 -21.39
N PRO A 669 15.70 -23.02 -22.05
CA PRO A 669 14.37 -22.96 -21.45
C PRO A 669 14.22 -23.76 -20.14
N LYS A 670 15.00 -24.84 -19.94
CA LYS A 670 14.88 -25.72 -18.76
C LYS A 670 15.62 -25.21 -17.52
N THR A 671 16.72 -24.49 -17.72
CA THR A 671 17.64 -24.07 -16.65
C THR A 671 17.78 -22.55 -16.53
N GLY A 672 17.41 -21.83 -17.59
CA GLY A 672 17.58 -20.38 -17.74
C GLY A 672 19.03 -19.93 -17.91
N ILE A 673 19.97 -20.86 -18.11
CA ILE A 673 21.39 -20.54 -18.31
C ILE A 673 21.56 -19.83 -19.66
N GLU A 674 22.28 -18.71 -19.65
CA GLU A 674 22.51 -17.88 -20.84
C GLU A 674 23.66 -18.39 -21.72
N ASP A 675 23.42 -18.40 -23.02
CA ASP A 675 24.45 -18.55 -24.06
C ASP A 675 25.01 -17.16 -24.41
N LYS A 676 26.11 -16.79 -23.75
CA LYS A 676 26.75 -15.47 -23.91
C LYS A 676 27.27 -15.18 -25.32
N GLN A 677 27.37 -16.20 -26.18
CA GLN A 677 27.77 -16.01 -27.57
C GLN A 677 26.59 -15.63 -28.47
N LYS A 678 25.35 -15.85 -28.01
CA LYS A 678 24.11 -15.60 -28.77
C LYS A 678 23.28 -14.49 -28.15
N ALA A 679 23.76 -13.26 -28.32
CA ALA A 679 22.95 -12.08 -28.01
C ALA A 679 21.81 -11.94 -29.01
N ILE A 680 20.62 -11.58 -28.53
CA ILE A 680 19.43 -11.30 -29.35
C ILE A 680 19.39 -9.78 -29.57
N SER A 681 19.75 -9.32 -30.77
CA SER A 681 19.96 -7.90 -31.09
C SER A 681 18.72 -7.02 -30.90
N ASP A 682 17.54 -7.56 -31.20
CA ASP A 682 16.30 -6.79 -31.28
C ASP A 682 15.42 -6.92 -30.03
N GLU A 683 15.87 -7.67 -29.02
CA GLU A 683 15.13 -7.89 -27.79
C GLU A 683 15.63 -6.98 -26.65
N ILE A 684 14.70 -6.27 -26.01
CA ILE A 684 14.96 -5.43 -24.84
C ILE A 684 14.55 -6.15 -23.54
N PRO A 685 15.20 -5.87 -22.39
CA PRO A 685 14.74 -6.37 -21.10
C PRO A 685 13.31 -5.89 -20.81
N LEU A 686 12.41 -6.74 -20.35
CA LEU A 686 11.07 -6.35 -19.90
C LEU A 686 11.07 -5.92 -18.43
N TYR A 687 12.08 -6.36 -17.67
CA TYR A 687 12.27 -6.10 -16.24
C TYR A 687 13.74 -6.27 -15.86
N PHE A 688 14.09 -5.89 -14.63
CA PHE A 688 15.48 -5.85 -14.16
C PHE A 688 15.69 -6.58 -12.83
N ASN A 689 16.76 -7.38 -12.76
CA ASN A 689 17.14 -8.07 -11.53
C ASN A 689 17.52 -7.10 -10.40
N GLY A 690 17.00 -7.38 -9.20
CA GLY A 690 17.28 -6.63 -7.97
C GLY A 690 16.67 -5.24 -7.95
N LEU A 691 15.54 -5.05 -8.63
CA LEU A 691 14.74 -3.82 -8.64
C LEU A 691 13.47 -3.95 -7.76
N SER A 692 13.32 -5.01 -6.97
CA SER A 692 12.13 -5.26 -6.13
C SER A 692 12.08 -4.35 -4.91
N MET A 693 10.89 -3.80 -4.62
CA MET A 693 10.65 -2.97 -3.43
C MET A 693 10.95 -3.72 -2.13
N LEU A 694 10.53 -4.98 -2.03
CA LEU A 694 10.76 -5.81 -0.84
C LEU A 694 12.25 -5.91 -0.49
N GLY A 695 13.11 -6.00 -1.51
CA GLY A 695 14.55 -5.99 -1.33
C GLY A 695 15.06 -4.66 -0.75
N PHE A 696 14.50 -3.54 -1.18
CA PHE A 696 14.85 -2.22 -0.67
C PHE A 696 14.31 -1.97 0.74
N GLU A 697 13.09 -2.40 1.05
CA GLU A 697 12.54 -2.35 2.42
C GLU A 697 13.44 -3.13 3.40
N LYS A 698 13.81 -4.38 3.05
CA LYS A 698 14.69 -5.22 3.88
C LYS A 698 16.08 -4.60 4.08
N THR A 699 16.72 -4.16 2.99
CA THR A 699 18.14 -3.81 3.02
C THR A 699 18.44 -2.34 3.29
N LYS A 700 17.48 -1.44 3.02
CA LYS A 700 17.64 0.02 3.09
C LYS A 700 16.70 0.71 4.09
N GLY A 701 15.73 -0.01 4.67
CA GLY A 701 14.86 0.52 5.72
C GLY A 701 13.78 1.50 5.23
N TYR A 702 13.37 1.36 3.97
CA TYR A 702 12.20 2.07 3.44
C TYR A 702 10.89 1.47 3.96
N ALA A 703 9.86 2.29 4.03
CA ALA A 703 8.48 1.89 4.29
C ALA A 703 7.49 2.75 3.48
N ASN A 704 6.25 2.28 3.36
CA ASN A 704 5.20 2.97 2.61
C ASN A 704 4.74 4.24 3.34
N PRO A 705 4.83 5.45 2.74
CA PRO A 705 4.34 6.69 3.35
C PRO A 705 2.85 6.70 3.74
N ASN A 706 2.03 5.85 3.10
CA ASN A 706 0.62 5.70 3.45
C ASN A 706 0.39 5.05 4.83
N LEU A 707 1.42 4.57 5.53
CA LEU A 707 1.37 4.30 6.97
C LEU A 707 0.99 5.55 7.79
N MET A 708 1.29 6.75 7.27
CA MET A 708 1.02 8.03 7.93
C MET A 708 -0.21 8.74 7.34
N TYR A 709 -0.22 8.93 6.02
CA TYR A 709 -1.21 9.78 5.34
C TYR A 709 -2.51 9.07 4.98
N LYS A 710 -2.46 7.74 4.81
CA LYS A 710 -3.61 6.87 4.53
C LYS A 710 -4.52 7.35 3.38
N LEU A 711 -3.94 7.94 2.34
CA LEU A 711 -4.68 8.38 1.14
C LEU A 711 -4.83 7.25 0.10
N ARG A 712 -4.02 6.19 0.24
CA ARG A 712 -4.08 5.00 -0.61
C ARG A 712 -3.93 3.72 0.20
N ASP A 713 -4.78 2.75 -0.14
CA ASP A 713 -4.76 1.35 0.27
C ASP A 713 -5.05 0.47 -0.96
N GLU A 714 -5.20 -0.84 -0.77
CA GLU A 714 -5.47 -1.78 -1.86
C GLU A 714 -6.90 -1.71 -2.44
N ARG A 715 -7.79 -0.90 -1.84
CA ARG A 715 -9.18 -0.69 -2.28
C ARG A 715 -9.38 0.68 -2.93
N THR A 716 -8.33 1.49 -2.94
CA THR A 716 -8.35 2.84 -3.50
C THR A 716 -8.57 2.78 -5.00
N VAL A 717 -9.62 3.46 -5.45
CA VAL A 717 -9.96 3.59 -6.86
C VAL A 717 -8.78 4.22 -7.61
N SER A 718 -8.49 3.73 -8.80
CA SER A 718 -7.32 4.09 -9.60
C SER A 718 -7.72 4.47 -11.02
N PHE A 719 -6.85 5.22 -11.71
CA PHE A 719 -6.95 5.48 -13.14
C PHE A 719 -5.58 5.39 -13.81
N SER A 720 -5.57 5.08 -15.11
CA SER A 720 -4.37 5.04 -15.93
C SER A 720 -4.09 6.41 -16.51
N VAL A 721 -2.96 7.03 -16.14
CA VAL A 721 -2.57 8.34 -16.67
C VAL A 721 -2.41 8.27 -18.19
N LYS A 722 -1.91 7.15 -18.71
CA LYS A 722 -1.76 6.93 -20.15
C LYS A 722 -3.12 6.95 -20.87
N GLU A 723 -4.10 6.20 -20.35
CA GLU A 723 -5.43 6.09 -20.98
C GLU A 723 -6.20 7.40 -20.90
N VAL A 724 -6.17 8.08 -19.76
CA VAL A 724 -6.84 9.38 -19.56
C VAL A 724 -6.32 10.43 -20.53
N ASN A 725 -5.01 10.42 -20.81
CA ASN A 725 -4.39 11.35 -21.75
C ASN A 725 -4.37 10.84 -23.21
N LYS A 726 -4.97 9.67 -23.50
CA LYS A 726 -5.03 9.05 -24.84
C LYS A 726 -3.65 8.87 -25.51
N LEU A 727 -2.67 8.40 -24.75
CA LEU A 727 -1.26 8.28 -25.14
C LEU A 727 -0.84 6.88 -25.64
#